data_AF-A0A6F8YQA4-F1
#
_entry.id   AF-A0A6F8YQA4-F1
#
_cell.length_a   1.000
_cell.length_b   1.000
_cell.length_c   1.000
_cell.angle_alpha   90.00
_cell.angle_beta   90.00
_cell.angle_gamma   90.00
#
_symmetry.space_group_name_H-M   'P 1'
#
loop_
_entity.id
_entity.type
_entity.pdbx_description
1 polymer ?
#
loop_
_entity_poly.entity_id
_entity_poly.type
_entity_poly.pdbx_seq_one_letter_code
_entity_poly.pdbx_strand_id
1 'polypeptide(L)'
;MSGVRPGRRHFSIRWGRGVRVLAAGVSVLLAVTLTGQPPASAEPAPTPFTGEAAQRYKPVRGADAKPATLPADTTAAANLARPAPVWPKAGTAVVTLPTTAARSAAIGGVKAGSLPVQISAPVTEAAAKAAVPAKVKVDLLSEVQARTVGVNGLLLRVGRADGGTGAATVNVRVDYTAFRHAYGADWASRLRLVQLPGCALTGASTACAPEPLASRNNVRAGTVDADVAATSETLMALMAGPSGGTGDFKASSLASSSSWAHGGNTGGFTWSYPMRSPPAAGGPAPSIGLSYASQSVDGRSAATNNQPGPIGEGFGFEPGFIERRFKSCADDMDTPNANNSSHETGDLCWVTTNGNLVENATLSLGGASVELLKGSDGKWHPRKEDGSKVELLTTPAYGNGDNNNEFWKVTTADGTQYWFGRHQLPGWSSGRPTTNSVLTVPVFGNNPGEDCYTSSFATAHCDQAWRWNLDYVQDVHGNTMSLWWARETNYYAQNVATASPVDYHRGGHLLRIDYGSDNRDNNEYAAAAPYVENTPARVDFTNVDRCLSNCGTKDETTWPDTPWDQECTATTNPCLNGSPTFWSSKRLTVITTKVWKAATSSYQPVDSWTLRHSFPDPGDGTRAGLWLEGITQRGLNGTTITMPEVTFEGIQMQNRVDDDGADWALAMNWWRVNSIRTETGSEIFVTYSGPQCVADTNVPSPTALDNNRMRCYPVKWTPPTYDDPVLDYFHKYVVDEVQQIDHTGGAETLLTRYQYLNPDNLPLWHHNDDDGLTPDDRLTWGSGAAIPSSSPGLVKAPTKPGPRPSTSVACTATSSPAAVPAPPPCKASKVGRPPTTTTTPASLASRSPGSAPACCLRRSMNPGGPTHPPRPDPAPRSPRPATRGSARSRPGTPSTASTTGDAPPPPRPTTATACPPPWTIAATTPPPPTTAAWSPSTPATSPTPPGCCRQSSVCTAGPTTAPPHQPPRTR
;
A
#
# COMPACT_ATOMS: atom_id res chain seq x y z
N MET A 1 -18.71 62.59 -40.55
CA MET A 1 -19.61 63.54 -41.26
C MET A 1 -21.04 63.00 -41.24
N SER A 2 -22.02 63.80 -41.66
CA SER A 2 -23.46 63.58 -41.47
C SER A 2 -24.05 62.35 -42.20
N GLY A 3 -25.17 61.80 -41.71
CA GLY A 3 -25.93 60.79 -42.47
C GLY A 3 -27.19 60.18 -41.81
N VAL A 4 -28.35 60.84 -41.96
CA VAL A 4 -29.70 60.25 -42.15
C VAL A 4 -30.32 59.33 -41.07
N ARG A 5 -31.51 59.71 -40.58
CA ARG A 5 -32.52 58.81 -39.94
C ARG A 5 -33.43 58.19 -41.01
N PRO A 6 -34.14 57.09 -40.71
CA PRO A 6 -35.59 57.26 -40.50
C PRO A 6 -36.13 56.44 -39.31
N GLY A 7 -37.43 56.54 -39.00
CA GLY A 7 -38.02 55.82 -37.87
C GLY A 7 -39.48 55.41 -38.06
N ARG A 8 -39.87 54.38 -37.28
CA ARG A 8 -41.23 53.98 -36.84
C ARG A 8 -42.42 54.19 -37.79
N ARG A 9 -43.13 53.10 -38.12
CA ARG A 9 -44.61 53.06 -38.04
C ARG A 9 -45.16 51.73 -37.49
N HIS A 10 -45.58 51.79 -36.22
CA HIS A 10 -46.80 51.26 -35.57
C HIS A 10 -47.48 49.90 -35.91
N PHE A 11 -48.20 49.45 -34.87
CA PHE A 11 -49.27 48.42 -34.76
C PHE A 11 -48.84 46.95 -34.56
N SER A 12 -49.47 46.15 -33.67
CA SER A 12 -50.28 46.41 -32.44
C SER A 12 -50.67 45.09 -31.73
N ILE A 13 -51.39 45.15 -30.57
CA ILE A 13 -52.28 44.09 -30.00
C ILE A 13 -51.52 42.86 -29.40
N ARG A 14 -51.90 42.16 -28.32
CA ARG A 14 -52.85 42.22 -27.14
C ARG A 14 -52.42 41.09 -26.16
N TRP A 15 -52.85 40.93 -24.89
CA TRP A 15 -53.26 41.84 -23.77
C TRP A 15 -53.41 40.99 -22.48
N GLY A 16 -53.05 41.52 -21.29
CA GLY A 16 -53.31 40.85 -19.99
C GLY A 16 -52.17 41.09 -18.97
N ARG A 17 -52.16 42.15 -18.16
CA ARG A 17 -53.02 42.52 -17.00
C ARG A 17 -52.73 41.72 -15.71
N GLY A 18 -51.90 42.31 -14.85
CA GLY A 18 -51.55 41.86 -13.50
C GLY A 18 -50.64 42.88 -12.78
N VAL A 19 -50.89 44.18 -12.90
CA VAL A 19 -51.63 45.02 -11.92
C VAL A 19 -50.72 45.66 -10.86
N ARG A 20 -50.30 46.89 -11.19
CA ARG A 20 -50.10 48.08 -10.34
C ARG A 20 -50.26 47.91 -8.82
N VAL A 21 -49.16 47.97 -8.06
CA VAL A 21 -49.14 48.45 -6.65
C VAL A 21 -47.88 49.29 -6.35
N LEU A 22 -46.71 48.90 -6.86
CA LEU A 22 -45.40 49.51 -6.52
C LEU A 22 -45.09 50.81 -7.32
N ALA A 23 -45.89 51.85 -7.13
CA ALA A 23 -45.69 53.16 -7.77
C ALA A 23 -45.80 54.38 -6.82
N ALA A 24 -45.80 54.17 -5.51
CA ALA A 24 -45.96 55.24 -4.50
C ALA A 24 -44.78 55.37 -3.50
N GLY A 25 -43.82 54.43 -3.47
CA GLY A 25 -42.74 54.41 -2.48
C GLY A 25 -41.43 55.11 -2.87
N VAL A 26 -41.23 55.43 -4.15
CA VAL A 26 -39.91 55.82 -4.69
C VAL A 26 -39.62 57.32 -4.55
N SER A 27 -40.64 58.17 -4.42
CA SER A 27 -40.50 59.63 -4.49
C SER A 27 -40.04 60.33 -3.21
N VAL A 28 -39.82 59.61 -2.10
CA VAL A 28 -39.42 60.20 -0.81
C VAL A 28 -37.93 60.00 -0.48
N LEU A 29 -37.30 58.96 -1.04
CA LEU A 29 -35.91 58.57 -0.70
C LEU A 29 -34.81 59.31 -1.46
N LEU A 30 -35.15 60.12 -2.47
CA LEU A 30 -34.16 60.87 -3.29
C LEU A 30 -33.90 62.30 -2.83
N ALA A 31 -34.53 62.77 -1.74
CA ALA A 31 -34.50 64.19 -1.33
C ALA A 31 -33.47 64.54 -0.24
N VAL A 32 -32.68 63.57 0.24
CA VAL A 32 -31.84 63.71 1.46
C VAL A 32 -30.34 63.78 1.15
N THR A 33 -29.90 63.48 -0.08
CA THR A 33 -28.48 63.30 -0.44
C THR A 33 -27.71 64.58 -0.78
N LEU A 34 -28.26 65.78 -0.52
CA LEU A 34 -27.76 67.04 -1.12
C LEU A 34 -27.66 68.28 -0.18
N THR A 35 -27.36 68.13 1.12
CA THR A 35 -26.87 69.26 1.94
C THR A 35 -25.79 68.86 2.96
N GLY A 36 -24.60 69.47 2.81
CA GLY A 36 -23.65 69.85 3.87
C GLY A 36 -23.13 68.78 4.85
N GLN A 37 -21.84 68.44 4.76
CA GLN A 37 -21.14 67.82 5.89
C GLN A 37 -20.94 68.83 7.04
N PRO A 38 -21.32 68.51 8.29
CA PRO A 38 -20.72 69.16 9.46
C PRO A 38 -19.27 68.68 9.63
N PRO A 39 -18.38 69.47 10.27
CA PRO A 39 -17.00 69.06 10.51
C PRO A 39 -16.94 67.83 11.43
N ALA A 40 -15.89 67.03 11.26
CA ALA A 40 -15.60 65.91 12.13
C ALA A 40 -15.42 66.39 13.58
N SER A 41 -16.43 66.11 14.42
CA SER A 41 -16.26 66.20 15.87
C SER A 41 -15.33 65.07 16.28
N ALA A 42 -14.28 65.38 17.04
CA ALA A 42 -13.36 64.37 17.53
C ALA A 42 -14.13 63.32 18.33
N GLU A 43 -13.87 62.04 18.05
CA GLU A 43 -14.34 60.93 18.86
C GLU A 43 -13.85 61.17 20.31
N PRO A 44 -14.72 61.04 21.33
CA PRO A 44 -14.27 61.21 22.71
C PRO A 44 -13.17 60.20 22.99
N ALA A 45 -12.04 60.67 23.54
CA ALA A 45 -10.88 59.83 23.82
C ALA A 45 -11.34 58.56 24.54
N PRO A 46 -10.94 57.36 24.08
CA PRO A 46 -11.51 56.11 24.53
C PRO A 46 -11.39 56.03 26.05
N THR A 47 -12.52 55.81 26.73
CA THR A 47 -12.56 55.64 28.19
C THR A 47 -11.47 54.64 28.57
N PRO A 48 -10.47 55.03 29.39
CA PRO A 48 -9.32 54.18 29.64
C PRO A 48 -9.85 52.87 30.19
N PHE A 49 -9.49 51.76 29.53
CA PHE A 49 -10.06 50.45 29.81
C PHE A 49 -9.77 50.09 31.27
N THR A 50 -10.75 50.33 32.15
CA THR A 50 -10.71 49.95 33.56
C THR A 50 -10.86 48.44 33.59
N GLY A 51 -9.75 47.76 33.32
CA GLY A 51 -9.76 46.33 33.06
C GLY A 51 -10.47 45.60 34.18
N GLU A 52 -11.53 44.88 33.83
CA GLU A 52 -12.15 43.93 34.73
C GLU A 52 -11.04 43.06 35.29
N ALA A 53 -10.90 43.04 36.62
CA ALA A 53 -9.75 42.41 37.26
C ALA A 53 -9.81 40.90 36.97
N ALA A 54 -9.02 40.48 35.96
CA ALA A 54 -9.10 39.17 35.31
C ALA A 54 -9.41 38.07 36.32
N GLN A 55 -10.58 37.45 36.15
CA GLN A 55 -11.35 36.81 37.22
C GLN A 55 -10.47 35.98 38.15
N ARG A 56 -10.10 36.56 39.31
CA ARG A 56 -9.10 35.98 40.20
C ARG A 56 -9.70 34.84 41.04
N TYR A 57 -9.91 33.70 40.39
CA TYR A 57 -10.01 32.42 41.08
C TYR A 57 -8.83 32.32 42.04
N LYS A 58 -9.10 32.14 43.35
CA LYS A 58 -8.05 31.81 44.30
C LYS A 58 -7.41 30.50 43.80
N PRO A 59 -6.07 30.42 43.65
CA PRO A 59 -5.43 29.16 43.35
C PRO A 59 -5.81 28.14 44.44
N VAL A 60 -6.66 27.18 44.07
CA VAL A 60 -6.94 26.04 44.95
C VAL A 60 -5.62 25.29 45.05
N ARG A 61 -5.20 24.97 46.28
CA ARG A 61 -3.93 24.26 46.49
C ARG A 61 -4.08 22.82 46.03
N GLY A 62 -3.81 22.60 44.74
CA GLY A 62 -3.68 21.27 44.17
C GLY A 62 -2.62 20.47 44.92
N ALA A 63 -2.85 19.17 45.00
CA ALA A 63 -1.83 18.18 45.31
C ALA A 63 -1.58 17.39 44.02
N ASP A 64 -0.37 16.87 43.87
CA ASP A 64 -0.04 16.00 42.74
C ASP A 64 -0.91 14.73 42.82
N ALA A 65 -1.89 14.62 41.91
CA ALA A 65 -2.69 13.41 41.80
C ALA A 65 -1.78 12.27 41.35
N LYS A 66 -1.59 11.25 42.19
CA LYS A 66 -0.99 10.00 41.72
C LYS A 66 -1.97 9.37 40.72
N PRO A 67 -1.60 9.17 39.44
CA PRO A 67 -2.45 8.44 38.51
C PRO A 67 -2.65 7.02 39.03
N ALA A 68 -3.81 6.43 38.71
CA ALA A 68 -4.06 5.03 38.99
C ALA A 68 -2.98 4.15 38.33
N THR A 69 -2.60 3.06 39.00
CA THR A 69 -1.75 2.03 38.41
C THR A 69 -2.51 1.41 37.24
N LEU A 70 -2.01 1.61 36.01
CA LEU A 70 -2.65 1.05 34.82
C LEU A 70 -2.58 -0.49 34.79
N PRO A 71 -3.44 -1.13 33.97
CA PRO A 71 -3.13 -2.43 33.37
C PRO A 71 -1.76 -2.45 32.67
N ALA A 72 -1.28 -3.64 32.31
CA ALA A 72 -0.08 -3.77 31.51
C ALA A 72 -0.42 -3.69 30.02
N ASP A 73 0.25 -2.78 29.29
CA ASP A 73 0.20 -2.65 27.83
C ASP A 73 0.50 -4.00 27.16
N THR A 74 -0.52 -4.57 26.52
CA THR A 74 -0.43 -5.88 25.85
C THR A 74 0.32 -5.84 24.53
N THR A 75 0.47 -4.66 23.92
CA THR A 75 1.20 -4.48 22.65
C THR A 75 2.70 -4.36 22.91
N ALA A 76 3.12 -3.56 23.91
CA ALA A 76 4.52 -3.54 24.37
C ALA A 76 4.95 -4.88 24.99
N ALA A 77 4.01 -5.68 25.51
CA ALA A 77 4.27 -7.04 25.96
C ALA A 77 4.49 -8.04 24.80
N ALA A 78 3.94 -7.79 23.60
CA ALA A 78 4.01 -8.66 22.42
C ALA A 78 5.37 -8.60 21.68
N ASN A 79 6.44 -8.89 22.42
CA ASN A 79 7.82 -8.80 21.97
C ASN A 79 8.10 -9.77 20.80
N LEU A 80 8.72 -9.25 19.73
CA LEU A 80 9.11 -10.04 18.56
C LEU A 80 10.20 -11.07 18.91
N ALA A 81 9.82 -12.35 18.96
CA ALA A 81 10.66 -13.45 19.40
C ALA A 81 10.97 -14.45 18.26
N ARG A 82 11.34 -13.93 17.08
CA ARG A 82 11.68 -14.74 15.89
C ARG A 82 13.12 -15.30 16.06
N PRO A 83 13.35 -16.63 15.96
CA PRO A 83 14.70 -17.19 16.02
C PRO A 83 15.47 -16.86 14.73
N ALA A 84 16.78 -16.63 14.86
CA ALA A 84 17.66 -16.37 13.72
C ALA A 84 17.67 -17.55 12.73
N PRO A 85 17.68 -17.30 11.41
CA PRO A 85 17.55 -18.34 10.39
C PRO A 85 18.74 -19.31 10.36
N VAL A 86 18.47 -20.61 10.44
CA VAL A 86 19.47 -21.67 10.39
C VAL A 86 19.45 -22.33 9.02
N TRP A 87 20.27 -21.83 8.10
CA TRP A 87 20.39 -22.39 6.76
C TRP A 87 20.90 -23.85 6.77
N PRO A 88 20.33 -24.74 5.93
CA PRO A 88 20.75 -26.12 5.81
C PRO A 88 22.12 -26.24 5.14
N LYS A 89 22.90 -27.25 5.54
CA LYS A 89 24.19 -27.55 4.91
C LYS A 89 23.99 -28.27 3.57
N ALA A 90 24.78 -27.89 2.57
CA ALA A 90 24.85 -28.57 1.29
C ALA A 90 25.18 -30.06 1.45
N GLY A 91 24.67 -30.90 0.55
CA GLY A 91 24.87 -32.34 0.59
C GLY A 91 24.02 -33.13 -0.40
N THR A 92 24.33 -34.41 -0.54
CA THR A 92 23.67 -35.34 -1.49
C THR A 92 22.99 -36.48 -0.74
N ALA A 93 21.79 -36.86 -1.17
CA ALA A 93 21.11 -38.07 -0.74
C ALA A 93 20.47 -38.81 -1.93
N VAL A 94 20.31 -40.13 -1.80
CA VAL A 94 19.54 -40.95 -2.75
C VAL A 94 18.34 -41.54 -2.03
N VAL A 95 17.15 -41.06 -2.37
CA VAL A 95 15.87 -41.57 -1.88
C VAL A 95 15.48 -42.80 -2.71
N THR A 96 15.04 -43.86 -2.05
CA THR A 96 14.34 -44.98 -2.71
C THR A 96 12.86 -44.84 -2.41
N LEU A 97 12.01 -44.78 -3.45
CA LEU A 97 10.58 -44.59 -3.29
C LEU A 97 9.86 -45.94 -3.09
N PRO A 98 8.76 -45.99 -2.30
CA PRO A 98 8.03 -47.23 -2.06
C PRO A 98 7.48 -47.85 -3.36
N THR A 99 7.20 -49.16 -3.33
CA THR A 99 6.42 -49.82 -4.40
C THR A 99 4.95 -49.41 -4.35
N THR A 100 4.20 -49.61 -5.43
CA THR A 100 2.85 -49.04 -5.63
C THR A 100 1.89 -49.29 -4.46
N ALA A 101 1.86 -50.51 -3.93
CA ALA A 101 0.99 -50.86 -2.78
C ALA A 101 1.36 -50.16 -1.47
N ALA A 102 2.64 -49.77 -1.29
CA ALA A 102 3.10 -49.03 -0.12
C ALA A 102 2.97 -47.50 -0.28
N ARG A 103 2.89 -46.98 -1.51
CA ARG A 103 2.65 -45.55 -1.78
C ARG A 103 1.31 -45.09 -1.21
N SER A 104 0.26 -45.89 -1.35
CA SER A 104 -1.07 -45.64 -0.79
C SER A 104 -1.13 -45.58 0.74
N ALA A 105 -0.08 -46.02 1.44
CA ALA A 105 0.04 -45.93 2.90
C ALA A 105 1.06 -44.88 3.37
N ALA A 106 1.93 -44.39 2.49
CA ALA A 106 3.06 -43.51 2.81
C ALA A 106 2.75 -42.03 2.53
N ILE A 107 1.69 -41.51 3.16
CA ILE A 107 1.14 -40.15 2.95
C ILE A 107 2.19 -39.04 3.21
N GLY A 108 3.20 -39.29 4.05
CA GLY A 108 4.26 -38.33 4.41
C GLY A 108 5.50 -38.29 3.49
N GLY A 109 5.58 -39.11 2.43
CA GLY A 109 6.77 -39.17 1.57
C GLY A 109 8.01 -39.78 2.24
N VAL A 110 9.19 -39.61 1.63
CA VAL A 110 10.48 -40.14 2.13
C VAL A 110 11.54 -39.04 2.18
N LYS A 111 12.14 -38.81 3.35
CA LYS A 111 13.16 -37.78 3.57
C LYS A 111 14.50 -38.10 2.89
N ALA A 112 15.11 -37.09 2.27
CA ALA A 112 16.40 -37.14 1.60
C ALA A 112 17.57 -37.10 2.60
N GLY A 113 17.68 -38.13 3.45
CA GLY A 113 18.72 -38.23 4.47
C GLY A 113 18.61 -37.12 5.51
N SER A 114 19.68 -36.34 5.69
CA SER A 114 19.70 -35.16 6.57
C SER A 114 19.18 -33.87 5.92
N LEU A 115 18.93 -33.86 4.60
CA LEU A 115 18.49 -32.67 3.88
C LEU A 115 17.05 -32.26 4.29
N PRO A 116 16.69 -30.98 4.19
CA PRO A 116 15.32 -30.48 4.40
C PRO A 116 14.35 -30.84 3.26
N VAL A 117 14.60 -31.93 2.53
CA VAL A 117 13.83 -32.32 1.34
C VAL A 117 13.18 -33.68 1.58
N GLN A 118 11.91 -33.81 1.18
CA GLN A 118 11.19 -35.08 1.09
C GLN A 118 10.78 -35.30 -0.37
N ILE A 119 10.85 -36.54 -0.84
CA ILE A 119 10.37 -36.93 -2.16
C ILE A 119 9.19 -37.89 -1.98
N SER A 120 8.11 -37.68 -2.72
CA SER A 120 6.95 -38.55 -2.73
C SER A 120 6.42 -38.80 -4.15
N ALA A 121 5.33 -39.58 -4.28
CA ALA A 121 4.66 -39.72 -5.56
C ALA A 121 3.97 -38.39 -5.93
N PRO A 122 3.79 -38.06 -7.23
CA PRO A 122 3.06 -36.86 -7.63
C PRO A 122 1.65 -36.82 -7.02
N VAL A 123 1.23 -35.64 -6.56
CA VAL A 123 -0.03 -35.48 -5.80
C VAL A 123 -1.18 -34.91 -6.63
N THR A 124 -0.90 -34.36 -7.81
CA THR A 124 -1.95 -33.92 -8.76
C THR A 124 -2.46 -35.09 -9.62
N GLU A 125 -3.76 -35.13 -9.94
CA GLU A 125 -4.33 -36.23 -10.76
C GLU A 125 -3.74 -36.33 -12.18
N ALA A 126 -3.26 -35.20 -12.72
CA ALA A 126 -2.57 -35.16 -14.00
C ALA A 126 -1.20 -35.87 -13.90
N ALA A 127 -0.39 -35.53 -12.89
CA ALA A 127 0.93 -36.11 -12.70
C ALA A 127 0.90 -37.53 -12.11
N ALA A 128 -0.15 -37.91 -11.38
CA ALA A 128 -0.32 -39.27 -10.84
C ALA A 128 -0.37 -40.37 -11.93
N LYS A 129 -0.64 -39.99 -13.18
CA LYS A 129 -0.62 -40.88 -14.37
C LYS A 129 0.77 -41.03 -14.99
N ALA A 130 1.75 -40.21 -14.58
CA ALA A 130 3.11 -40.24 -15.10
C ALA A 130 3.93 -41.40 -14.53
N ALA A 131 5.04 -41.73 -15.20
CA ALA A 131 6.01 -42.69 -14.65
C ALA A 131 6.69 -42.07 -13.41
N VAL A 132 6.66 -42.80 -12.28
CA VAL A 132 7.33 -42.41 -11.04
C VAL A 132 8.61 -43.26 -10.88
N PRO A 133 9.80 -42.67 -10.67
CA PRO A 133 11.06 -43.40 -10.62
C PRO A 133 11.15 -44.28 -9.35
N ALA A 134 12.00 -45.30 -9.39
CA ALA A 134 12.24 -46.16 -8.22
C ALA A 134 13.21 -45.50 -7.21
N LYS A 135 14.09 -44.63 -7.69
CA LYS A 135 15.09 -43.91 -6.90
C LYS A 135 15.33 -42.50 -7.45
N VAL A 136 15.59 -41.56 -6.55
CA VAL A 136 15.83 -40.14 -6.85
C VAL A 136 17.08 -39.67 -6.12
N LYS A 137 18.00 -39.03 -6.84
CA LYS A 137 19.13 -38.28 -6.26
C LYS A 137 18.65 -36.85 -6.00
N VAL A 138 18.95 -36.36 -4.81
CA VAL A 138 18.73 -34.98 -4.38
C VAL A 138 20.09 -34.41 -3.98
N ASP A 139 20.52 -33.33 -4.63
CA ASP A 139 21.68 -32.55 -4.22
C ASP A 139 21.21 -31.18 -3.78
N LEU A 140 21.44 -30.82 -2.51
CA LEU A 140 21.30 -29.46 -2.02
C LEU A 140 22.64 -28.73 -2.20
N LEU A 141 22.63 -27.64 -2.97
CA LEU A 141 23.81 -26.81 -3.20
C LEU A 141 24.02 -25.83 -2.03
N SER A 142 25.20 -25.23 -1.95
CA SER A 142 25.52 -24.27 -0.88
C SER A 142 24.79 -22.93 -1.06
N GLU A 143 24.56 -22.22 0.04
CA GLU A 143 24.01 -20.85 0.04
C GLU A 143 24.83 -19.90 -0.85
N VAL A 144 26.16 -20.07 -0.88
CA VAL A 144 27.05 -19.31 -1.77
C VAL A 144 26.72 -19.58 -3.24
N GLN A 145 26.43 -20.83 -3.63
CA GLN A 145 26.03 -21.17 -4.99
C GLN A 145 24.62 -20.65 -5.31
N ALA A 146 23.68 -20.66 -4.35
CA ALA A 146 22.37 -20.05 -4.50
C ALA A 146 22.47 -18.54 -4.76
N ARG A 147 23.19 -17.81 -3.91
CA ARG A 147 23.43 -16.37 -4.08
C ARG A 147 24.20 -16.03 -5.36
N THR A 148 25.12 -16.90 -5.79
CA THR A 148 25.85 -16.75 -7.08
C THR A 148 24.92 -16.80 -8.30
N VAL A 149 23.77 -17.47 -8.19
CA VAL A 149 22.73 -17.52 -9.24
C VAL A 149 21.50 -16.65 -8.90
N GLY A 150 21.65 -15.66 -8.01
CA GLY A 150 20.61 -14.70 -7.65
C GLY A 150 19.50 -15.22 -6.73
N VAL A 151 19.62 -16.45 -6.22
CA VAL A 151 18.59 -17.09 -5.40
C VAL A 151 18.73 -16.68 -3.92
N ASN A 152 17.80 -15.84 -3.47
CA ASN A 152 17.57 -15.52 -2.06
C ASN A 152 16.82 -16.67 -1.33
N GLY A 153 17.45 -17.85 -1.28
CA GLY A 153 16.83 -19.08 -0.75
C GLY A 153 17.68 -20.34 -0.97
N LEU A 154 17.04 -21.50 -1.20
CA LEU A 154 17.77 -22.76 -1.46
C LEU A 154 17.90 -23.05 -2.96
N LEU A 155 19.00 -23.68 -3.35
CA LEU A 155 19.25 -24.18 -4.70
C LEU A 155 19.49 -25.69 -4.66
N LEU A 156 18.77 -26.46 -5.48
CA LEU A 156 18.81 -27.93 -5.45
C LEU A 156 18.76 -28.56 -6.86
N ARG A 157 19.34 -29.76 -7.01
CA ARG A 157 19.14 -30.63 -8.17
C ARG A 157 18.36 -31.87 -7.76
N VAL A 158 17.42 -32.28 -8.62
CA VAL A 158 16.63 -33.50 -8.47
C VAL A 158 16.76 -34.32 -9.75
N GLY A 159 17.21 -35.57 -9.63
CA GLY A 159 17.52 -36.43 -10.78
C GLY A 159 17.19 -37.90 -10.54
N ARG A 160 16.96 -38.65 -11.61
CA ARG A 160 16.71 -40.10 -11.53
C ARG A 160 17.96 -40.85 -11.09
N ALA A 161 17.81 -41.76 -10.13
CA ALA A 161 18.87 -42.63 -9.62
C ALA A 161 18.55 -44.14 -9.80
N ASP A 162 17.59 -44.45 -10.68
CA ASP A 162 17.11 -45.80 -10.99
C ASP A 162 17.57 -46.35 -12.35
N GLY A 163 18.36 -45.57 -13.09
CA GLY A 163 18.87 -45.96 -14.42
C GLY A 163 17.89 -45.77 -15.58
N GLY A 164 16.70 -45.22 -15.34
CA GLY A 164 15.76 -44.86 -16.42
C GLY A 164 16.15 -43.57 -17.13
N THR A 165 15.98 -43.53 -18.45
CA THR A 165 16.44 -42.43 -19.33
C THR A 165 15.36 -41.42 -19.72
N GLY A 166 14.07 -41.75 -19.55
CA GLY A 166 12.97 -40.80 -19.75
C GLY A 166 12.70 -39.95 -18.52
N ALA A 167 12.04 -38.80 -18.70
CA ALA A 167 11.51 -38.00 -17.59
C ALA A 167 10.54 -38.85 -16.73
N ALA A 168 10.54 -38.62 -15.43
CA ALA A 168 9.66 -39.29 -14.48
C ALA A 168 9.25 -38.32 -13.38
N THR A 169 7.95 -38.19 -13.11
CA THR A 169 7.43 -37.16 -12.22
C THR A 169 7.50 -37.60 -10.75
N VAL A 170 7.89 -36.68 -9.88
CA VAL A 170 7.89 -36.85 -8.41
C VAL A 170 7.40 -35.58 -7.74
N ASN A 171 6.75 -35.72 -6.59
CA ASN A 171 6.49 -34.57 -5.72
C ASN A 171 7.75 -34.28 -4.91
N VAL A 172 8.19 -33.02 -4.90
CA VAL A 172 9.35 -32.53 -4.14
C VAL A 172 8.86 -31.55 -3.09
N ARG A 173 8.98 -31.93 -1.82
CA ARG A 173 8.63 -31.09 -0.67
C ARG A 173 9.88 -30.58 0.03
N VAL A 174 9.92 -29.29 0.35
CA VAL A 174 10.98 -28.65 1.13
C VAL A 174 10.43 -28.16 2.46
N ASP A 175 11.09 -28.55 3.54
CA ASP A 175 10.88 -28.10 4.92
C ASP A 175 11.75 -26.88 5.18
N TYR A 176 11.13 -25.72 5.36
CA TYR A 176 11.81 -24.45 5.59
C TYR A 176 11.68 -23.95 7.04
N THR A 177 11.13 -24.77 7.96
CA THR A 177 10.88 -24.39 9.36
C THR A 177 12.10 -23.75 10.05
N ALA A 178 13.28 -24.32 9.87
CA ALA A 178 14.54 -23.87 10.47
C ALA A 178 15.07 -22.52 9.94
N PHE A 179 14.60 -22.05 8.78
CA PHE A 179 15.05 -20.80 8.15
C PHE A 179 13.90 -19.91 7.66
N ARG A 180 12.66 -20.14 8.13
CA ARG A 180 11.46 -19.38 7.71
C ARG A 180 11.54 -17.87 7.97
N HIS A 181 12.46 -17.44 8.82
CA HIS A 181 12.74 -16.06 9.22
C HIS A 181 13.95 -15.44 8.46
N ALA A 182 14.34 -16.03 7.33
CA ALA A 182 15.51 -15.63 6.53
C ALA A 182 15.47 -14.18 6.02
N TYR A 183 14.27 -13.66 5.74
CA TYR A 183 13.97 -12.29 5.35
C TYR A 183 12.61 -11.92 5.98
N GLY A 184 12.36 -10.64 6.24
CA GLY A 184 11.08 -10.17 6.78
C GLY A 184 9.97 -10.07 5.72
N ALA A 185 8.93 -9.31 6.05
CA ALA A 185 7.80 -9.03 5.14
C ALA A 185 7.20 -10.31 4.53
N ASP A 186 6.79 -11.22 5.42
CA ASP A 186 6.15 -12.51 5.11
C ASP A 186 6.88 -13.37 4.08
N TRP A 187 8.22 -13.32 4.01
CA TRP A 187 9.01 -14.11 3.06
C TRP A 187 8.56 -15.58 2.99
N ALA A 188 8.27 -16.19 4.15
CA ALA A 188 7.73 -17.54 4.27
C ALA A 188 6.38 -17.77 3.56
N SER A 189 5.47 -16.79 3.49
CA SER A 189 4.19 -16.92 2.78
C SER A 189 4.36 -16.81 1.25
N ARG A 190 5.37 -16.06 0.82
CA ARG A 190 5.71 -15.79 -0.58
C ARG A 190 6.57 -16.88 -1.23
N LEU A 191 7.00 -17.89 -0.46
CA LEU A 191 7.83 -19.00 -0.92
C LEU A 191 7.15 -19.89 -1.97
N ARG A 192 7.86 -20.15 -3.06
CA ARG A 192 7.50 -21.08 -4.14
C ARG A 192 8.71 -21.87 -4.62
N LEU A 193 8.46 -23.02 -5.25
CA LEU A 193 9.49 -23.72 -6.01
C LEU A 193 9.51 -23.18 -7.44
N VAL A 194 10.72 -23.00 -7.99
CA VAL A 194 10.94 -22.58 -9.37
C VAL A 194 11.92 -23.54 -10.04
N GLN A 195 11.69 -23.85 -11.31
CA GLN A 195 12.66 -24.54 -12.16
C GLN A 195 13.66 -23.51 -12.69
N LEU A 196 14.94 -23.89 -12.73
CA LEU A 196 16.01 -23.06 -13.28
C LEU A 196 16.61 -23.76 -14.50
N PRO A 197 16.67 -23.11 -15.68
CA PRO A 197 17.34 -23.68 -16.84
C PRO A 197 18.84 -23.82 -16.58
N GLY A 198 19.48 -24.82 -17.20
CA GLY A 198 20.88 -25.16 -16.92
C GLY A 198 21.89 -24.02 -17.13
N CYS A 199 21.55 -23.01 -17.93
CA CYS A 199 22.39 -21.83 -18.14
C CYS A 199 22.55 -20.94 -16.91
N ALA A 200 21.60 -20.96 -15.96
CA ALA A 200 21.67 -20.18 -14.71
C ALA A 200 22.92 -20.47 -13.88
N LEU A 201 23.52 -21.66 -14.02
CA LEU A 201 24.78 -22.06 -13.38
C LEU A 201 26.05 -21.55 -14.09
N THR A 202 25.90 -20.98 -15.29
CA THR A 202 27.02 -20.63 -16.20
C THR A 202 27.06 -19.15 -16.58
N GLY A 203 25.98 -18.41 -16.42
CA GLY A 203 25.92 -16.96 -16.66
C GLY A 203 24.48 -16.46 -16.87
N ALA A 204 24.28 -15.17 -16.64
CA ALA A 204 22.97 -14.54 -16.76
C ALA A 204 22.60 -14.25 -18.23
N SER A 205 21.34 -14.52 -18.60
CA SER A 205 20.70 -14.09 -19.85
C SER A 205 19.17 -14.13 -19.69
N THR A 206 18.42 -13.59 -20.64
CA THR A 206 16.94 -13.69 -20.65
C THR A 206 16.46 -15.14 -20.69
N ALA A 207 17.16 -16.01 -21.42
CA ALA A 207 16.91 -17.45 -21.45
C ALA A 207 17.29 -18.19 -20.15
N CYS A 208 17.71 -17.48 -19.10
CA CYS A 208 18.04 -18.03 -17.78
C CYS A 208 17.10 -17.56 -16.66
N ALA A 209 15.92 -17.01 -17.00
CA ALA A 209 14.89 -16.66 -16.03
C ALA A 209 14.34 -17.90 -15.26
N PRO A 210 13.88 -17.73 -14.00
CA PRO A 210 13.26 -18.81 -13.22
C PRO A 210 11.81 -19.04 -13.65
N GLU A 211 11.47 -20.29 -13.94
CA GLU A 211 10.12 -20.74 -14.33
C GLU A 211 9.36 -21.19 -13.07
N PRO A 212 8.24 -20.56 -12.68
CA PRO A 212 7.48 -20.96 -11.49
C PRO A 212 6.85 -22.34 -11.65
N LEU A 213 7.01 -23.21 -10.64
CA LEU A 213 6.35 -24.52 -10.59
C LEU A 213 5.07 -24.43 -9.77
N ALA A 214 4.01 -25.15 -10.16
CA ALA A 214 2.75 -25.25 -9.42
C ALA A 214 2.97 -25.75 -7.97
N SER A 215 3.07 -24.80 -7.04
CA SER A 215 3.58 -24.95 -5.69
C SER A 215 2.47 -24.76 -4.66
N ARG A 216 2.33 -25.71 -3.73
CA ARG A 216 1.50 -25.57 -2.53
C ARG A 216 2.40 -25.18 -1.38
N ASN A 217 2.25 -23.97 -0.86
CA ASN A 217 2.98 -23.48 0.30
C ASN A 217 2.08 -23.51 1.55
N ASN A 218 2.39 -24.36 2.53
CA ASN A 218 1.71 -24.39 3.82
C ASN A 218 2.56 -23.63 4.86
N VAL A 219 2.16 -22.39 5.15
CA VAL A 219 2.95 -21.45 5.96
C VAL A 219 2.99 -21.82 7.43
N ARG A 220 1.93 -22.46 7.92
CA ARG A 220 1.77 -22.97 9.30
C ARG A 220 2.63 -24.22 9.56
N ALA A 221 2.69 -25.14 8.60
CA ALA A 221 3.57 -26.32 8.65
C ALA A 221 5.04 -26.00 8.33
N GLY A 222 5.31 -24.87 7.65
CA GLY A 222 6.64 -24.47 7.20
C GLY A 222 7.16 -25.34 6.06
N THR A 223 6.28 -25.76 5.15
CA THR A 223 6.62 -26.65 4.03
C THR A 223 6.02 -26.18 2.72
N VAL A 224 6.78 -26.27 1.63
CA VAL A 224 6.28 -26.07 0.26
C VAL A 224 6.53 -27.32 -0.61
N ASP A 225 5.58 -27.70 -1.46
CA ASP A 225 5.79 -28.78 -2.43
C ASP A 225 5.19 -28.53 -3.82
N ALA A 226 5.85 -29.11 -4.83
CA ALA A 226 5.46 -29.06 -6.23
C ALA A 226 5.68 -30.44 -6.89
N ASP A 227 4.95 -30.72 -7.97
CA ASP A 227 5.17 -31.92 -8.80
C ASP A 227 6.19 -31.57 -9.90
N VAL A 228 7.26 -32.36 -10.02
CA VAL A 228 8.48 -32.04 -10.78
C VAL A 228 8.84 -33.17 -11.73
N ALA A 229 9.13 -32.85 -13.00
CA ALA A 229 9.69 -33.79 -13.96
C ALA A 229 11.18 -34.06 -13.65
N ALA A 230 11.49 -35.14 -12.93
CA ALA A 230 12.86 -35.56 -12.70
C ALA A 230 13.45 -36.17 -13.97
N THR A 231 14.51 -35.52 -14.49
CA THR A 231 15.30 -35.99 -15.63
C THR A 231 16.62 -36.59 -15.13
N SER A 232 17.74 -36.42 -15.84
CA SER A 232 19.06 -36.76 -15.29
C SER A 232 19.46 -35.80 -14.16
N GLU A 233 19.30 -34.49 -14.35
CA GLU A 233 19.51 -33.45 -13.34
C GLU A 233 18.60 -32.25 -13.63
N THR A 234 17.43 -32.19 -12.99
CA THR A 234 16.53 -31.02 -13.03
C THR A 234 16.97 -30.04 -11.93
N LEU A 235 17.34 -28.81 -12.30
CA LEU A 235 17.76 -27.76 -11.36
C LEU A 235 16.56 -26.93 -10.92
N MET A 236 16.47 -26.63 -9.63
CA MET A 236 15.38 -25.86 -9.04
C MET A 236 15.88 -24.97 -7.90
N ALA A 237 15.09 -23.96 -7.56
CA ALA A 237 15.26 -23.17 -6.36
C ALA A 237 13.97 -23.10 -5.51
N LEU A 238 14.15 -22.93 -4.21
CA LEU A 238 13.13 -22.40 -3.30
C LEU A 238 13.43 -20.92 -3.08
N MET A 239 12.52 -20.04 -3.50
CA MET A 239 12.65 -18.60 -3.34
C MET A 239 11.28 -17.93 -3.20
N ALA A 240 11.25 -16.71 -2.67
CA ALA A 240 10.04 -15.92 -2.58
C ALA A 240 9.70 -15.21 -3.90
N GLY A 241 8.41 -15.09 -4.20
CA GLY A 241 7.89 -14.13 -5.18
C GLY A 241 7.60 -12.75 -4.56
N PRO A 242 7.15 -11.77 -5.36
CA PRO A 242 6.70 -10.47 -4.85
C PRO A 242 5.36 -10.54 -4.11
N SER A 243 4.61 -11.64 -4.23
CA SER A 243 3.28 -11.83 -3.63
C SER A 243 3.12 -13.18 -2.93
N GLY A 244 2.12 -13.25 -2.05
CA GLY A 244 1.74 -14.44 -1.29
C GLY A 244 0.40 -14.24 -0.58
N GLY A 245 -0.04 -15.23 0.20
CA GLY A 245 -1.33 -15.16 0.93
C GLY A 245 -1.46 -14.07 1.99
N THR A 246 -0.41 -13.27 2.18
CA THR A 246 -0.36 -12.16 3.13
C THR A 246 -0.21 -10.78 2.46
N GLY A 247 -0.21 -10.70 1.11
CA GLY A 247 -0.15 -9.45 0.35
C GLY A 247 0.65 -9.53 -0.96
N ASP A 248 0.61 -8.45 -1.74
CA ASP A 248 1.33 -8.30 -3.02
C ASP A 248 2.18 -7.01 -3.04
N PHE A 249 3.50 -7.15 -3.20
CA PHE A 249 4.43 -6.02 -3.34
C PHE A 249 4.47 -5.41 -4.75
N LYS A 250 3.82 -6.01 -5.76
CA LYS A 250 3.56 -5.36 -7.07
C LYS A 250 2.52 -4.25 -6.96
N ALA A 251 1.66 -4.28 -5.93
CA ALA A 251 0.74 -3.19 -5.65
C ALA A 251 1.49 -1.99 -5.04
N SER A 252 1.08 -0.78 -5.40
CA SER A 252 1.56 0.48 -4.79
C SER A 252 1.04 0.63 -3.36
N SER A 253 1.41 1.73 -2.68
CA SER A 253 0.84 2.08 -1.37
C SER A 253 -0.56 2.70 -1.44
N LEU A 254 -1.18 2.84 -2.62
CA LEU A 254 -2.57 3.29 -2.77
C LEU A 254 -3.54 2.12 -2.52
N ALA A 255 -3.96 1.96 -1.27
CA ALA A 255 -4.96 0.95 -0.91
C ALA A 255 -6.37 1.34 -1.37
N SER A 256 -7.11 0.40 -1.96
CA SER A 256 -8.52 0.58 -2.39
C SER A 256 -9.45 1.01 -1.25
N SER A 257 -9.18 0.55 -0.02
CA SER A 257 -9.89 0.91 1.20
C SER A 257 -9.78 2.38 1.62
N SER A 258 -8.88 3.16 1.00
CA SER A 258 -8.82 4.63 1.17
C SER A 258 -10.18 5.26 0.83
N SER A 259 -10.88 4.75 -0.18
CA SER A 259 -12.24 5.18 -0.53
C SER A 259 -13.24 5.03 0.64
N TRP A 260 -13.08 4.00 1.48
CA TRP A 260 -13.97 3.73 2.62
C TRP A 260 -13.61 4.58 3.85
N ALA A 261 -12.32 4.90 4.03
CA ALA A 261 -11.84 5.78 5.10
C ALA A 261 -12.39 7.21 4.99
N HIS A 262 -12.73 7.65 3.77
CA HIS A 262 -13.37 8.95 3.50
C HIS A 262 -14.89 8.84 3.26
N GLY A 263 -15.44 7.63 3.27
CA GLY A 263 -16.81 7.29 2.85
C GLY A 263 -17.96 7.61 3.83
N GLY A 264 -17.81 8.59 4.72
CA GLY A 264 -18.81 8.92 5.73
C GLY A 264 -18.82 7.92 6.90
N ASN A 265 -19.99 7.60 7.47
CA ASN A 265 -20.05 6.63 8.57
C ASN A 265 -19.91 5.19 8.04
N THR A 266 -18.67 4.74 7.97
CA THR A 266 -18.29 3.38 7.58
C THR A 266 -17.97 2.49 8.78
N GLY A 267 -18.22 2.97 10.01
CA GLY A 267 -18.26 2.21 11.25
C GLY A 267 -16.93 2.01 11.99
N GLY A 268 -15.78 2.26 11.36
CA GLY A 268 -14.47 2.13 12.00
C GLY A 268 -14.11 3.30 12.95
N PHE A 269 -13.06 3.10 13.73
CA PHE A 269 -12.51 4.14 14.61
C PHE A 269 -11.61 5.10 13.81
N THR A 270 -11.72 6.39 14.09
CA THR A 270 -10.80 7.41 13.57
C THR A 270 -10.33 8.33 14.69
N TRP A 271 -9.08 8.77 14.59
CA TRP A 271 -8.46 9.70 15.53
C TRP A 271 -7.49 10.62 14.78
N SER A 272 -7.21 11.80 15.34
CA SER A 272 -6.27 12.74 14.74
C SER A 272 -5.49 13.55 15.77
N TYR A 273 -4.24 13.87 15.41
CA TYR A 273 -3.32 14.64 16.24
C TYR A 273 -2.77 15.84 15.44
N PRO A 274 -3.37 17.03 15.57
CA PRO A 274 -2.93 18.23 14.86
C PRO A 274 -1.62 18.77 15.44
N MET A 275 -0.64 19.05 14.56
CA MET A 275 0.65 19.61 14.92
C MET A 275 0.74 21.07 14.45
N ARG A 276 1.10 21.98 15.37
CA ARG A 276 1.07 23.43 15.11
C ARG A 276 2.27 23.87 14.28
N SER A 277 2.03 24.30 13.05
CA SER A 277 2.99 25.07 12.26
C SER A 277 3.11 26.52 12.77
N PRO A 278 4.31 27.12 12.85
CA PRO A 278 4.48 28.58 12.96
C PRO A 278 3.63 29.32 11.91
N PRO A 279 2.94 30.43 12.25
CA PRO A 279 2.11 31.16 11.29
C PRO A 279 2.89 31.70 10.09
N ALA A 280 2.34 31.55 8.89
CA ALA A 280 2.85 32.18 7.67
C ALA A 280 2.47 33.68 7.63
N ALA A 281 3.26 34.50 6.92
CA ALA A 281 3.02 35.94 6.82
C ALA A 281 1.79 36.32 5.95
N GLY A 282 1.47 35.50 4.94
CA GLY A 282 0.29 35.68 4.06
C GLY A 282 -0.54 34.41 3.83
N GLY A 283 -0.12 33.27 4.38
CA GLY A 283 -0.48 31.95 3.85
C GLY A 283 0.44 31.54 2.67
N PRO A 284 0.16 30.41 2.01
CA PRO A 284 -0.43 29.22 2.61
C PRO A 284 0.46 28.70 3.77
N ALA A 285 -0.09 27.86 4.64
CA ALA A 285 0.65 27.23 5.74
C ALA A 285 0.30 25.73 5.82
N PRO A 286 1.26 24.85 6.15
CA PRO A 286 1.03 23.42 6.15
C PRO A 286 0.15 22.96 7.31
N SER A 287 -0.99 22.35 6.99
CA SER A 287 -1.81 21.64 7.98
C SER A 287 -1.17 20.27 8.28
N ILE A 288 -0.26 20.25 9.27
CA ILE A 288 0.34 19.00 9.73
C ILE A 288 -0.57 18.33 10.75
N GLY A 289 -0.86 17.05 10.55
CA GLY A 289 -1.50 16.22 11.56
C GLY A 289 -1.38 14.75 11.21
N LEU A 290 -1.20 13.92 12.23
CA LEU A 290 -1.29 12.47 12.05
C LEU A 290 -2.75 12.06 12.14
N SER A 291 -3.19 11.14 11.28
CA SER A 291 -4.50 10.51 11.34
C SER A 291 -4.38 9.02 11.61
N TYR A 292 -5.38 8.45 12.27
CA TYR A 292 -5.59 7.01 12.40
C TYR A 292 -6.95 6.63 11.81
N ALA A 293 -7.02 5.48 11.13
CA ALA A 293 -8.28 4.89 10.71
C ALA A 293 -8.22 3.35 10.81
N SER A 294 -9.08 2.73 11.62
CA SER A 294 -9.08 1.26 11.76
C SER A 294 -9.36 0.53 10.43
N GLN A 295 -10.09 1.18 9.51
CA GLN A 295 -10.46 0.60 8.23
C GLN A 295 -9.34 0.56 7.17
N SER A 296 -8.27 1.34 7.33
CA SER A 296 -7.07 1.17 6.49
C SER A 296 -6.26 -0.07 6.91
N VAL A 297 -6.51 -0.58 8.13
CA VAL A 297 -6.09 -1.92 8.58
C VAL A 297 -7.07 -2.98 8.07
N ASP A 298 -8.38 -2.85 8.32
CA ASP A 298 -9.41 -3.81 7.86
C ASP A 298 -9.35 -4.11 6.36
N GLY A 299 -9.06 -3.09 5.53
CA GLY A 299 -9.07 -3.22 4.08
C GLY A 299 -7.92 -4.03 3.47
N ARG A 300 -7.01 -4.57 4.29
CA ARG A 300 -5.85 -5.34 3.82
C ARG A 300 -6.18 -6.80 3.57
N SER A 301 -5.68 -7.29 2.44
CA SER A 301 -5.97 -8.62 1.89
C SER A 301 -4.76 -9.17 1.12
N ALA A 302 -4.82 -10.40 0.62
CA ALA A 302 -3.76 -10.98 -0.20
C ALA A 302 -3.47 -10.20 -1.50
N ALA A 303 -4.43 -9.40 -1.99
CA ALA A 303 -4.30 -8.59 -3.22
C ALA A 303 -3.75 -7.16 -2.99
N THR A 304 -3.46 -6.76 -1.75
CA THR A 304 -2.99 -5.39 -1.43
C THR A 304 -1.55 -5.38 -0.93
N ASN A 305 -0.88 -4.23 -1.12
CA ASN A 305 0.39 -3.97 -0.46
C ASN A 305 0.15 -3.77 1.04
N ASN A 306 0.67 -4.69 1.85
CA ASN A 306 0.37 -4.76 3.26
C ASN A 306 1.52 -4.26 4.15
N GLN A 307 2.51 -3.55 3.61
CA GLN A 307 3.50 -2.85 4.45
C GLN A 307 2.83 -1.63 5.14
N PRO A 308 3.01 -1.42 6.46
CA PRO A 308 2.54 -0.21 7.12
C PRO A 308 3.26 1.04 6.60
N GLY A 309 2.55 2.16 6.51
CA GLY A 309 3.11 3.46 6.14
C GLY A 309 4.24 3.93 7.09
N PRO A 310 4.93 5.03 6.78
CA PRO A 310 6.10 5.48 7.56
C PRO A 310 5.76 5.94 9.00
N ILE A 311 4.48 6.05 9.35
CA ILE A 311 3.99 6.38 10.71
C ILE A 311 3.65 5.10 11.50
N GLY A 312 3.40 3.96 10.84
CA GLY A 312 2.99 2.70 11.46
C GLY A 312 1.54 2.28 11.16
N GLU A 313 1.09 1.26 11.86
CA GLU A 313 -0.10 0.49 11.49
C GLU A 313 -1.41 1.27 11.64
N GLY A 314 -2.16 1.42 10.55
CA GLY A 314 -3.38 2.24 10.47
C GLY A 314 -3.18 3.76 10.58
N PHE A 315 -1.95 4.26 10.75
CA PHE A 315 -1.62 5.68 10.84
C PHE A 315 -1.13 6.26 9.51
N GLY A 316 -1.49 7.52 9.22
CA GLY A 316 -1.11 8.22 7.99
C GLY A 316 -0.86 9.72 8.18
N PHE A 317 -0.24 10.31 7.16
CA PHE A 317 -0.13 11.76 6.96
C PHE A 317 0.00 12.00 5.45
N GLU A 318 -1.08 12.50 4.85
CA GLU A 318 -1.18 12.66 3.39
C GLU A 318 -1.04 14.14 3.01
N PRO A 319 0.17 14.61 2.65
CA PRO A 319 0.35 15.97 2.11
C PRO A 319 -0.29 16.11 0.71
N GLY A 320 -0.49 14.99 0.01
CA GLY A 320 -1.17 14.91 -1.28
C GLY A 320 -0.30 14.31 -2.39
N PHE A 321 -0.93 13.59 -3.30
CA PHE A 321 -0.33 13.03 -4.51
C PHE A 321 -1.39 12.79 -5.59
N ILE A 322 -0.95 12.64 -6.84
CA ILE A 322 -1.73 11.96 -7.88
C ILE A 322 -0.96 10.69 -8.26
N GLU A 323 -1.68 9.59 -8.48
CA GLU A 323 -1.12 8.29 -8.88
C GLU A 323 -1.83 7.72 -10.12
N ARG A 324 -1.05 7.15 -11.04
CA ARG A 324 -1.47 6.35 -12.18
C ARG A 324 -1.06 4.90 -11.92
N ARG A 325 -1.98 3.96 -12.15
CA ARG A 325 -1.72 2.52 -12.12
C ARG A 325 -1.49 2.00 -13.54
N PHE A 326 -0.75 0.91 -13.63
CA PHE A 326 -0.43 0.19 -14.86
C PHE A 326 -0.77 -1.30 -14.70
N LYS A 327 -0.91 -2.02 -15.81
CA LYS A 327 -1.22 -3.45 -15.83
C LYS A 327 0.08 -4.25 -15.95
N SER A 328 0.08 -5.53 -15.56
CA SER A 328 1.22 -6.42 -15.82
C SER A 328 1.25 -6.79 -17.31
N CYS A 329 2.42 -6.75 -17.96
CA CYS A 329 2.54 -7.15 -19.37
C CYS A 329 2.13 -8.62 -19.62
N ALA A 330 2.26 -9.50 -18.61
CA ALA A 330 1.72 -10.86 -18.63
C ALA A 330 0.18 -10.92 -18.67
N ASP A 331 -0.52 -9.95 -18.06
CA ASP A 331 -1.98 -9.86 -18.12
C ASP A 331 -2.46 -9.20 -19.44
N ASP A 332 -1.55 -8.73 -20.31
CA ASP A 332 -1.85 -8.01 -21.57
C ASP A 332 -1.09 -8.60 -22.78
N MET A 333 -1.44 -9.84 -23.15
CA MET A 333 -0.80 -10.56 -24.28
C MET A 333 -1.75 -10.93 -25.44
N ASP A 334 -3.06 -10.91 -25.21
CA ASP A 334 -4.09 -11.45 -26.13
C ASP A 334 -4.50 -10.49 -27.27
N THR A 335 -3.91 -9.29 -27.31
CA THR A 335 -4.22 -8.23 -28.26
C THR A 335 -3.65 -8.51 -29.66
N PRO A 336 -4.44 -8.33 -30.74
CA PRO A 336 -3.95 -8.57 -32.10
C PRO A 336 -2.75 -7.68 -32.47
N ASN A 337 -1.63 -8.31 -32.84
CA ASN A 337 -0.34 -7.69 -33.15
C ASN A 337 0.45 -7.14 -31.94
N ALA A 338 0.13 -7.58 -30.71
CA ALA A 338 0.93 -7.26 -29.53
C ALA A 338 2.38 -7.77 -29.65
N ASN A 339 3.35 -6.91 -29.36
CA ASN A 339 4.78 -7.21 -29.52
C ASN A 339 5.33 -8.20 -28.46
N ASN A 340 4.53 -8.51 -27.44
CA ASN A 340 4.79 -9.44 -26.33
C ASN A 340 3.95 -10.73 -26.38
N SER A 341 3.16 -10.97 -27.44
CA SER A 341 2.17 -12.07 -27.55
C SER A 341 2.70 -13.51 -27.38
N SER A 342 4.02 -13.72 -27.25
CA SER A 342 4.63 -14.99 -26.84
C SER A 342 5.77 -14.81 -25.82
N HIS A 343 5.72 -13.75 -25.02
CA HIS A 343 6.80 -13.31 -24.13
C HIS A 343 6.22 -12.71 -22.85
N GLU A 344 5.80 -13.61 -21.95
CA GLU A 344 5.24 -13.29 -20.64
C GLU A 344 6.28 -12.60 -19.75
N THR A 345 5.92 -11.44 -19.17
CA THR A 345 6.81 -10.68 -18.28
C THR A 345 6.04 -9.98 -17.16
N GLY A 346 6.72 -9.78 -16.02
CA GLY A 346 6.22 -8.98 -14.90
C GLY A 346 6.51 -7.48 -15.03
N ASP A 347 6.98 -7.03 -16.20
CA ASP A 347 7.06 -5.63 -16.57
C ASP A 347 5.68 -4.96 -16.50
N LEU A 348 5.64 -3.64 -16.36
CA LEU A 348 4.40 -2.87 -16.41
C LEU A 348 4.12 -2.44 -17.86
N CYS A 349 2.89 -2.62 -18.30
CA CYS A 349 2.41 -2.23 -19.62
C CYS A 349 1.32 -1.15 -19.52
N TRP A 350 1.24 -0.34 -20.59
CA TRP A 350 0.02 0.39 -20.92
C TRP A 350 -1.13 -0.60 -21.23
N VAL A 351 -2.34 -0.05 -21.39
CA VAL A 351 -3.53 -0.84 -21.77
C VAL A 351 -4.33 -0.05 -22.79
N THR A 352 -4.76 -0.72 -23.86
CA THR A 352 -5.60 -0.14 -24.91
C THR A 352 -6.94 -0.85 -25.01
N THR A 353 -7.98 -0.23 -24.45
CA THR A 353 -9.34 -0.77 -24.43
C THR A 353 -10.21 -0.09 -25.48
N ASN A 354 -10.90 -0.87 -26.31
CA ASN A 354 -11.70 -0.36 -27.44
C ASN A 354 -10.94 0.60 -28.38
N GLY A 355 -9.62 0.41 -28.54
CA GLY A 355 -8.76 1.25 -29.38
C GLY A 355 -8.37 2.61 -28.79
N ASN A 356 -8.56 2.81 -27.48
CA ASN A 356 -8.15 4.02 -26.76
C ASN A 356 -7.28 3.62 -25.55
N LEU A 357 -6.30 4.44 -25.21
CA LEU A 357 -5.45 4.24 -24.02
C LEU A 357 -6.29 4.34 -22.74
N VAL A 358 -6.08 3.44 -21.78
CA VAL A 358 -6.75 3.47 -20.46
C VAL A 358 -6.11 4.53 -19.57
N GLU A 359 -6.50 5.78 -19.80
CA GLU A 359 -6.09 6.93 -19.01
C GLU A 359 -6.77 6.92 -17.63
N ASN A 360 -6.07 6.37 -16.63
CA ASN A 360 -6.47 6.37 -15.23
C ASN A 360 -5.61 7.33 -14.38
N ALA A 361 -6.21 7.90 -13.34
CA ALA A 361 -5.48 8.55 -12.24
C ALA A 361 -6.33 8.60 -10.96
N THR A 362 -5.69 8.65 -9.80
CA THR A 362 -6.34 8.92 -8.50
C THR A 362 -5.66 10.11 -7.81
N LEU A 363 -6.45 11.10 -7.42
CA LEU A 363 -6.03 12.26 -6.63
C LEU A 363 -6.22 11.98 -5.14
N SER A 364 -5.17 12.15 -4.35
CA SER A 364 -5.21 12.30 -2.90
C SER A 364 -4.85 13.73 -2.53
N LEU A 365 -5.76 14.47 -1.90
CA LEU A 365 -5.55 15.85 -1.47
C LEU A 365 -6.49 16.21 -0.30
N GLY A 366 -6.00 17.01 0.64
CA GLY A 366 -6.82 17.54 1.75
C GLY A 366 -7.37 16.48 2.71
N GLY A 367 -6.80 15.27 2.73
CA GLY A 367 -7.32 14.15 3.51
C GLY A 367 -8.54 13.46 2.87
N ALA A 368 -8.68 13.53 1.55
CA ALA A 368 -9.62 12.72 0.77
C ALA A 368 -8.92 12.16 -0.49
N SER A 369 -9.36 10.98 -0.93
CA SER A 369 -8.91 10.34 -2.18
C SER A 369 -10.08 10.16 -3.15
N VAL A 370 -9.89 10.52 -4.42
CA VAL A 370 -10.91 10.49 -5.46
C VAL A 370 -10.30 10.07 -6.81
N GLU A 371 -10.99 9.18 -7.52
CA GLU A 371 -10.65 8.82 -8.90
C GLU A 371 -10.84 10.02 -9.83
N LEU A 372 -9.90 10.20 -10.75
CA LEU A 372 -9.98 11.20 -11.82
C LEU A 372 -10.45 10.50 -13.10
N LEU A 373 -11.50 11.03 -13.70
CA LEU A 373 -12.07 10.55 -14.96
C LEU A 373 -11.79 11.57 -16.06
N LYS A 374 -11.49 11.09 -17.27
CA LYS A 374 -11.30 11.95 -18.45
C LYS A 374 -12.61 12.07 -19.23
N GLY A 375 -13.11 13.30 -19.39
CA GLY A 375 -14.32 13.60 -20.15
C GLY A 375 -14.11 13.46 -21.66
N SER A 376 -15.21 13.31 -22.41
CA SER A 376 -15.18 13.27 -23.88
C SER A 376 -14.78 14.59 -24.55
N ASP A 377 -14.56 15.64 -23.77
CA ASP A 377 -13.99 16.92 -24.19
C ASP A 377 -12.47 17.03 -23.90
N GLY A 378 -11.86 15.94 -23.41
CA GLY A 378 -10.44 15.80 -23.11
C GLY A 378 -10.01 16.33 -21.74
N LYS A 379 -10.92 16.86 -20.90
CA LYS A 379 -10.58 17.37 -19.56
C LYS A 379 -10.61 16.29 -18.50
N TRP A 380 -9.90 16.54 -17.40
CA TRP A 380 -9.92 15.68 -16.21
C TRP A 380 -10.90 16.24 -15.16
N HIS A 381 -11.69 15.34 -14.58
CA HIS A 381 -12.77 15.62 -13.64
C HIS A 381 -12.70 14.64 -12.45
N PRO A 382 -12.86 15.10 -11.20
CA PRO A 382 -13.07 14.18 -10.08
C PRO A 382 -14.36 13.37 -10.28
N ARG A 383 -14.34 12.06 -10.07
CA ARG A 383 -15.51 11.16 -10.17
C ARG A 383 -16.71 11.64 -9.32
N LYS A 384 -16.44 12.41 -8.27
CA LYS A 384 -17.42 13.20 -7.54
C LYS A 384 -17.04 14.68 -7.64
N GLU A 385 -17.71 15.38 -8.56
CA GLU A 385 -17.55 16.82 -8.80
C GLU A 385 -17.61 17.67 -7.52
N ASP A 386 -16.59 18.50 -7.33
CA ASP A 386 -16.44 19.46 -6.23
C ASP A 386 -16.24 20.91 -6.72
N GLY A 387 -16.14 21.12 -8.04
CA GLY A 387 -15.84 22.41 -8.66
C GLY A 387 -14.35 22.73 -8.79
N SER A 388 -13.46 21.79 -8.46
CA SER A 388 -12.04 21.90 -8.81
C SER A 388 -11.81 21.73 -10.31
N LYS A 389 -10.73 22.34 -10.81
CA LYS A 389 -10.24 22.19 -12.19
C LYS A 389 -8.97 21.36 -12.17
N VAL A 390 -8.99 20.18 -12.77
CA VAL A 390 -7.85 19.26 -12.86
C VAL A 390 -7.23 19.35 -14.26
N GLU A 391 -5.91 19.52 -14.32
CA GLU A 391 -5.14 19.71 -15.55
C GLU A 391 -3.91 18.78 -15.55
N LEU A 392 -3.86 17.85 -16.50
CA LEU A 392 -2.64 17.13 -16.87
C LEU A 392 -1.91 17.95 -17.94
N LEU A 393 -0.61 18.20 -17.74
CA LEU A 393 0.19 19.11 -18.54
C LEU A 393 1.61 18.54 -18.73
N THR A 394 2.29 18.94 -19.80
CA THR A 394 3.67 18.52 -20.08
C THR A 394 4.60 19.73 -20.23
N THR A 395 5.85 19.62 -19.76
CA THR A 395 6.88 20.60 -20.15
C THR A 395 8.31 20.06 -19.99
N PRO A 396 9.15 20.12 -21.04
CA PRO A 396 10.56 19.73 -20.94
C PRO A 396 11.37 20.67 -20.03
N ALA A 397 10.80 21.80 -19.60
CA ALA A 397 11.44 22.71 -18.67
C ALA A 397 11.64 22.10 -17.27
N TYR A 398 10.81 21.14 -16.85
CA TYR A 398 10.83 20.62 -15.48
C TYR A 398 11.81 19.46 -15.27
N GLY A 399 12.18 18.71 -16.30
CA GLY A 399 13.21 17.66 -16.23
C GLY A 399 12.94 16.63 -15.14
N ASN A 400 11.66 16.28 -14.91
CA ASN A 400 11.23 15.62 -13.67
C ASN A 400 11.54 14.10 -13.62
N GLY A 401 11.92 13.52 -14.75
CA GLY A 401 12.32 12.12 -14.92
C GLY A 401 11.33 11.28 -15.73
N ASP A 402 10.16 11.83 -16.04
CA ASP A 402 9.13 11.21 -16.88
C ASP A 402 9.42 11.42 -18.39
N ASN A 403 8.97 10.48 -19.24
CA ASN A 403 9.29 10.43 -20.68
C ASN A 403 8.89 11.71 -21.44
N ASN A 404 7.73 12.29 -21.12
CA ASN A 404 7.16 13.46 -21.78
C ASN A 404 7.16 14.70 -20.85
N ASN A 405 7.59 14.50 -19.60
CA ASN A 405 7.61 15.45 -18.48
C ASN A 405 6.20 15.88 -18.07
N GLU A 406 5.34 14.89 -17.88
CA GLU A 406 4.00 15.05 -17.33
C GLU A 406 4.05 15.57 -15.89
N PHE A 407 3.16 16.50 -15.58
CA PHE A 407 2.88 17.01 -14.25
C PHE A 407 1.41 17.40 -14.15
N TRP A 408 0.87 17.44 -12.95
CA TRP A 408 -0.52 17.81 -12.72
C TRP A 408 -0.65 19.16 -12.02
N LYS A 409 -1.74 19.86 -12.34
CA LYS A 409 -2.22 21.03 -11.61
C LYS A 409 -3.68 20.84 -11.25
N VAL A 410 -4.01 20.99 -9.98
CA VAL A 410 -5.39 21.08 -9.46
C VAL A 410 -5.61 22.50 -8.99
N THR A 411 -6.66 23.17 -9.49
CA THR A 411 -7.11 24.47 -8.96
C THR A 411 -8.42 24.26 -8.23
N THR A 412 -8.44 24.45 -6.92
CA THR A 412 -9.65 24.28 -6.09
C THR A 412 -10.61 25.47 -6.25
N ALA A 413 -11.87 25.31 -5.82
CA ALA A 413 -12.94 26.30 -6.01
C ALA A 413 -12.71 27.65 -5.29
N ASP A 414 -11.75 27.72 -4.36
CA ASP A 414 -11.25 28.95 -3.71
C ASP A 414 -10.21 29.71 -4.56
N GLY A 415 -9.71 29.09 -5.63
CA GLY A 415 -8.66 29.60 -6.52
C GLY A 415 -7.24 29.16 -6.16
N THR A 416 -7.03 28.40 -5.08
CA THR A 416 -5.71 27.87 -4.69
C THR A 416 -5.21 26.83 -5.71
N GLN A 417 -3.94 26.90 -6.08
CA GLN A 417 -3.32 26.02 -7.09
C GLN A 417 -2.35 25.04 -6.44
N TYR A 418 -2.63 23.75 -6.59
CA TYR A 418 -1.82 22.63 -6.14
C TYR A 418 -1.14 21.99 -7.34
N TRP A 419 0.19 21.89 -7.30
CA TRP A 419 1.01 21.31 -8.36
C TRP A 419 1.65 20.03 -7.84
N PHE A 420 1.60 18.99 -8.67
CA PHE A 420 2.11 17.67 -8.37
C PHE A 420 3.15 17.30 -9.41
N GLY A 421 4.36 16.96 -8.97
CA GLY A 421 5.43 16.58 -9.87
C GLY A 421 6.08 17.71 -10.66
N ARG A 422 5.96 18.97 -10.20
CA ARG A 422 6.55 20.14 -10.86
C ARG A 422 8.08 20.06 -10.94
N HIS A 423 8.72 19.43 -9.96
CA HIS A 423 10.18 19.19 -9.83
C HIS A 423 11.05 20.46 -9.69
N GLN A 424 10.90 21.41 -10.62
CA GLN A 424 11.58 22.70 -10.62
C GLN A 424 10.61 23.83 -10.23
N LEU A 425 10.92 24.51 -9.12
CA LEU A 425 10.13 25.66 -8.67
C LEU A 425 10.41 26.90 -9.55
N PRO A 426 9.54 27.93 -9.55
CA PRO A 426 9.80 29.19 -10.22
C PRO A 426 11.21 29.76 -9.94
N GLY A 427 11.89 30.22 -10.99
CA GLY A 427 13.26 30.71 -10.91
C GLY A 427 14.34 29.63 -10.79
N TRP A 428 14.04 28.33 -10.95
CA TRP A 428 15.09 27.31 -10.97
C TRP A 428 16.17 27.61 -12.05
N SER A 429 17.41 27.22 -11.74
CA SER A 429 18.54 27.26 -12.66
C SER A 429 19.48 26.10 -12.35
N SER A 430 20.32 25.70 -13.31
CA SER A 430 21.33 24.66 -13.10
C SER A 430 22.14 24.89 -11.80
N GLY A 431 22.30 23.83 -11.01
CA GLY A 431 22.92 23.88 -9.68
C GLY A 431 22.00 24.22 -8.50
N ARG A 432 20.73 24.62 -8.74
CA ARG A 432 19.71 24.76 -7.67
C ARG A 432 19.04 23.39 -7.39
N PRO A 433 18.61 23.09 -6.15
CA PRO A 433 17.96 21.82 -5.82
C PRO A 433 16.55 21.72 -6.41
N THR A 434 16.08 20.50 -6.65
CA THR A 434 14.73 20.17 -7.13
C THR A 434 13.94 19.39 -6.07
N THR A 435 12.61 19.37 -6.18
CA THR A 435 11.71 18.77 -5.18
C THR A 435 11.70 17.23 -5.19
N ASN A 436 12.20 16.59 -6.26
CA ASN A 436 12.22 15.13 -6.49
C ASN A 436 10.85 14.42 -6.40
N SER A 437 9.78 15.19 -6.57
CA SER A 437 8.38 14.83 -6.30
C SER A 437 7.76 13.76 -7.20
N VAL A 438 8.25 13.58 -8.43
CA VAL A 438 7.81 12.50 -9.34
C VAL A 438 8.52 11.19 -9.01
N LEU A 439 7.79 10.09 -8.99
CA LEU A 439 8.28 8.71 -8.93
C LEU A 439 7.97 8.02 -10.25
N THR A 440 9.01 7.52 -10.92
CA THR A 440 8.92 6.86 -12.23
C THR A 440 9.27 5.38 -12.20
N VAL A 441 8.76 4.64 -13.18
CA VAL A 441 9.04 3.22 -13.44
C VAL A 441 9.04 2.98 -14.96
N PRO A 442 9.87 2.07 -15.50
CA PRO A 442 9.77 1.70 -16.90
C PRO A 442 8.41 1.05 -17.19
N VAL A 443 7.72 1.56 -18.20
CA VAL A 443 6.44 1.04 -18.70
C VAL A 443 6.55 0.79 -20.21
N PHE A 444 5.98 -0.32 -20.66
CA PHE A 444 6.00 -0.76 -22.05
C PHE A 444 4.72 -0.34 -22.78
N GLY A 445 4.87 0.04 -24.04
CA GLY A 445 3.79 0.02 -25.03
C GLY A 445 3.88 -1.30 -25.80
N ASN A 446 3.03 -2.26 -25.47
CA ASN A 446 3.00 -3.56 -26.14
C ASN A 446 2.10 -3.57 -27.39
N ASN A 447 1.14 -2.64 -27.47
CA ASN A 447 0.15 -2.53 -28.54
C ASN A 447 0.41 -1.33 -29.48
N PRO A 448 0.16 -1.46 -30.80
CA PRO A 448 0.27 -0.34 -31.73
C PRO A 448 -0.68 0.82 -31.39
N GLY A 449 -0.10 1.98 -31.04
CA GLY A 449 -0.83 3.18 -30.63
C GLY A 449 -0.59 3.60 -29.18
N GLU A 450 0.06 2.76 -28.39
CA GLU A 450 0.46 3.08 -27.01
C GLU A 450 1.73 3.93 -26.97
N ASP A 451 1.85 4.69 -25.88
CA ASP A 451 3.03 5.49 -25.59
C ASP A 451 4.28 4.59 -25.51
N CYS A 452 5.34 5.01 -26.20
CA CYS A 452 6.62 4.29 -26.30
C CYS A 452 6.56 2.91 -27.00
N TYR A 453 5.46 2.56 -27.69
CA TYR A 453 5.40 1.35 -28.53
C TYR A 453 6.49 1.32 -29.62
N THR A 454 7.15 0.16 -29.75
CA THR A 454 7.93 -0.21 -30.94
C THR A 454 7.59 -1.64 -31.35
N SER A 455 7.93 -2.07 -32.57
CA SER A 455 7.66 -3.45 -33.05
C SER A 455 8.55 -4.53 -32.41
N SER A 456 9.24 -4.21 -31.31
CA SER A 456 10.19 -5.07 -30.60
C SER A 456 10.04 -4.78 -29.12
N PHE A 457 9.41 -5.70 -28.36
CA PHE A 457 9.10 -5.50 -26.94
C PHE A 457 10.32 -5.01 -26.14
N ALA A 458 11.50 -5.59 -26.36
CA ALA A 458 12.77 -5.23 -25.71
C ALA A 458 13.19 -3.75 -25.85
N THR A 459 12.59 -3.00 -26.78
CA THR A 459 12.83 -1.56 -27.05
C THR A 459 11.55 -0.73 -26.98
N ALA A 460 10.43 -1.31 -26.57
CA ALA A 460 9.10 -0.69 -26.59
C ALA A 460 8.70 -0.12 -25.22
N HIS A 461 9.61 0.59 -24.54
CA HIS A 461 9.38 1.13 -23.20
C HIS A 461 9.97 2.52 -23.00
N CYS A 462 9.54 3.18 -21.92
CA CYS A 462 10.13 4.40 -21.40
C CYS A 462 9.80 4.58 -19.92
N ASP A 463 10.50 5.49 -19.23
CA ASP A 463 10.22 5.82 -17.84
C ASP A 463 8.95 6.68 -17.74
N GLN A 464 7.88 6.08 -17.22
CA GLN A 464 6.61 6.74 -16.96
C GLN A 464 6.50 7.13 -15.49
N ALA A 465 5.93 8.30 -15.20
CA ALA A 465 5.49 8.63 -13.85
C ALA A 465 4.33 7.73 -13.41
N TRP A 466 4.52 7.03 -12.28
CA TRP A 466 3.44 6.33 -11.59
C TRP A 466 2.86 7.18 -10.45
N ARG A 467 3.66 8.01 -9.77
CA ARG A 467 3.15 8.95 -8.75
C ARG A 467 3.80 10.33 -8.86
N TRP A 468 2.96 11.36 -8.92
CA TRP A 468 3.33 12.76 -8.77
C TRP A 468 2.95 13.20 -7.35
N ASN A 469 3.92 13.33 -6.45
CA ASN A 469 3.63 13.86 -5.11
C ASN A 469 3.42 15.38 -5.17
N LEU A 470 2.60 15.94 -4.27
CA LEU A 470 2.42 17.39 -4.14
C LEU A 470 3.78 18.04 -3.84
N ASP A 471 4.11 19.12 -4.56
CA ASP A 471 5.42 19.76 -4.41
C ASP A 471 5.44 21.28 -4.51
N TYR A 472 4.38 21.91 -5.00
CA TYR A 472 4.24 23.37 -4.98
C TYR A 472 2.77 23.78 -4.86
N VAL A 473 2.49 24.72 -3.95
CA VAL A 473 1.16 25.28 -3.70
C VAL A 473 1.26 26.79 -3.79
N GLN A 474 0.31 27.43 -4.49
CA GLN A 474 0.20 28.88 -4.62
C GLN A 474 -1.22 29.34 -4.31
N ASP A 475 -1.36 30.36 -3.44
CA ASP A 475 -2.64 30.98 -3.13
C ASP A 475 -3.02 32.10 -4.13
N VAL A 476 -4.24 32.62 -4.00
CA VAL A 476 -4.77 33.69 -4.88
C VAL A 476 -4.07 35.05 -4.73
N HIS A 477 -3.21 35.22 -3.72
CA HIS A 477 -2.40 36.42 -3.50
C HIS A 477 -0.95 36.25 -4.00
N GLY A 478 -0.60 35.06 -4.48
CA GLY A 478 0.73 34.72 -4.97
C GLY A 478 1.71 34.24 -3.90
N ASN A 479 1.27 34.04 -2.65
CA ASN A 479 2.09 33.44 -1.60
C ASN A 479 2.18 31.91 -1.81
N THR A 480 3.24 31.29 -1.30
CA THR A 480 3.62 29.93 -1.70
C THR A 480 4.11 29.01 -0.58
N MET A 481 4.05 27.72 -0.89
CA MET A 481 4.58 26.60 -0.11
C MET A 481 5.12 25.54 -1.08
N SER A 482 6.22 24.89 -0.72
CA SER A 482 6.83 23.80 -1.50
C SER A 482 7.17 22.59 -0.62
N LEU A 483 7.10 21.40 -1.20
CA LEU A 483 7.32 20.13 -0.51
C LEU A 483 8.45 19.37 -1.20
N TRP A 484 9.39 18.84 -0.41
CA TRP A 484 10.65 18.31 -0.91
C TRP A 484 10.83 16.87 -0.47
N TRP A 485 11.17 16.00 -1.42
CA TRP A 485 11.10 14.56 -1.28
C TRP A 485 12.46 13.90 -1.46
N ALA A 486 12.64 12.74 -0.86
CA ALA A 486 13.64 11.75 -1.25
C ALA A 486 12.96 10.60 -1.98
N ARG A 487 13.63 10.10 -3.02
CA ARG A 487 13.19 8.94 -3.80
C ARG A 487 13.85 7.68 -3.23
N GLU A 488 13.13 6.57 -3.21
CA GLU A 488 13.69 5.24 -2.92
C GLU A 488 13.82 4.46 -4.22
N THR A 489 15.05 4.32 -4.70
CA THR A 489 15.38 3.52 -5.89
C THR A 489 15.51 2.04 -5.53
N ASN A 490 15.01 1.18 -6.43
CA ASN A 490 15.30 -0.24 -6.49
C ASN A 490 15.63 -0.59 -7.95
N TYR A 491 16.15 -1.77 -8.22
CA TYR A 491 16.34 -2.28 -9.59
C TYR A 491 15.48 -3.53 -9.81
N TYR A 492 15.18 -3.86 -11.06
CA TYR A 492 14.50 -5.11 -11.43
C TYR A 492 14.98 -5.63 -12.80
N ALA A 493 14.74 -6.91 -13.07
CA ALA A 493 15.12 -7.56 -14.32
C ALA A 493 14.09 -7.27 -15.43
N GLN A 494 14.02 -6.01 -15.86
CA GLN A 494 13.21 -5.53 -16.98
C GLN A 494 13.33 -6.46 -18.19
N ASN A 495 12.23 -6.79 -18.86
CA ASN A 495 12.19 -7.68 -20.02
C ASN A 495 12.91 -9.02 -19.74
N VAL A 496 12.76 -9.54 -18.51
CA VAL A 496 13.47 -10.69 -17.93
C VAL A 496 15.00 -10.68 -18.11
N ALA A 497 15.61 -9.49 -18.29
CA ALA A 497 17.04 -9.32 -18.56
C ALA A 497 17.88 -9.45 -17.28
N THR A 498 17.93 -10.66 -16.71
CA THR A 498 18.57 -10.98 -15.43
C THR A 498 20.01 -10.47 -15.27
N ALA A 499 20.76 -10.30 -16.36
CA ALA A 499 22.14 -9.81 -16.37
C ALA A 499 22.29 -8.28 -16.19
N SER A 500 21.24 -7.52 -16.49
CA SER A 500 21.27 -6.06 -16.68
C SER A 500 20.03 -5.42 -16.05
N PRO A 501 19.89 -5.41 -14.72
CA PRO A 501 18.71 -4.87 -14.08
C PRO A 501 18.64 -3.33 -14.21
N VAL A 502 17.43 -2.81 -14.39
CA VAL A 502 17.14 -1.38 -14.63
C VAL A 502 16.55 -0.74 -13.38
N ASP A 503 16.88 0.51 -13.09
CA ASP A 503 16.34 1.23 -11.94
C ASP A 503 14.89 1.68 -12.12
N TYR A 504 14.21 1.83 -10.99
CA TYR A 504 12.92 2.48 -10.86
C TYR A 504 12.76 3.03 -9.44
N HIS A 505 11.79 3.91 -9.28
CA HIS A 505 11.46 4.49 -7.99
C HIS A 505 10.39 3.64 -7.30
N ARG A 506 10.79 2.75 -6.37
CA ARG A 506 9.88 1.89 -5.57
C ARG A 506 9.05 2.64 -4.55
N GLY A 507 9.37 3.91 -4.30
CA GLY A 507 8.68 4.77 -3.34
C GLY A 507 9.41 6.10 -3.15
N GLY A 508 8.95 6.87 -2.17
CA GLY A 508 9.58 8.12 -1.75
C GLY A 508 9.01 8.60 -0.42
N HIS A 509 9.73 9.50 0.25
CA HIS A 509 9.35 10.05 1.54
C HIS A 509 9.64 11.54 1.63
N LEU A 510 8.76 12.27 2.31
CA LEU A 510 8.86 13.71 2.51
C LEU A 510 10.05 14.03 3.43
N LEU A 511 10.91 14.96 3.01
CA LEU A 511 12.03 15.47 3.78
C LEU A 511 11.68 16.76 4.52
N ARG A 512 10.93 17.66 3.85
CA ARG A 512 10.53 18.96 4.41
C ARG A 512 9.38 19.62 3.64
N ILE A 513 8.74 20.56 4.32
CA ILE A 513 7.87 21.57 3.72
C ILE A 513 8.43 22.95 4.01
N ASP A 514 8.61 23.76 2.97
CA ASP A 514 9.04 25.17 3.03
C ASP A 514 7.84 26.07 2.72
N TYR A 515 7.60 27.12 3.51
CA TYR A 515 6.38 27.91 3.37
C TYR A 515 6.49 29.36 3.87
N GLY A 516 5.50 30.17 3.49
CA GLY A 516 5.49 31.61 3.73
C GLY A 516 6.43 32.39 2.80
N SER A 517 6.89 31.77 1.71
CA SER A 517 7.49 32.45 0.57
C SER A 517 6.39 33.06 -0.32
N ASP A 518 6.80 33.73 -1.40
CA ASP A 518 5.92 34.17 -2.45
C ASP A 518 6.62 34.15 -3.81
N ASN A 519 5.82 34.10 -4.87
CA ASN A 519 6.32 34.04 -6.25
C ASN A 519 6.06 35.34 -7.05
N ARG A 520 5.96 36.50 -6.39
CA ARG A 520 5.64 37.77 -7.10
C ARG A 520 6.72 38.17 -8.11
N ASP A 521 7.98 37.84 -7.83
CA ASP A 521 9.14 38.06 -8.71
C ASP A 521 9.50 36.82 -9.58
N ASN A 522 8.62 35.82 -9.66
CA ASN A 522 8.80 34.55 -10.40
C ASN A 522 10.06 33.74 -9.98
N ASN A 523 10.44 33.77 -8.70
CA ASN A 523 11.66 33.16 -8.19
C ASN A 523 11.55 32.74 -6.70
N GLU A 524 11.30 31.45 -6.45
CA GLU A 524 11.25 30.84 -5.09
C GLU A 524 12.63 30.67 -4.43
N TYR A 525 13.70 30.67 -5.23
CA TYR A 525 15.06 30.42 -4.74
C TYR A 525 15.77 31.74 -4.44
N ALA A 526 16.33 31.90 -3.23
CA ALA A 526 17.07 33.10 -2.85
C ALA A 526 18.03 33.61 -3.94
N ALA A 527 17.99 34.92 -4.23
CA ALA A 527 18.85 35.59 -5.22
C ALA A 527 20.36 35.63 -4.84
N ALA A 528 20.74 34.96 -3.76
CA ALA A 528 22.13 34.79 -3.34
C ALA A 528 22.86 33.77 -4.23
N ALA A 529 24.17 34.03 -4.45
CA ALA A 529 25.10 33.10 -5.05
C ALA A 529 26.28 32.88 -4.06
N PRO A 530 26.53 31.64 -3.58
CA PRO A 530 25.76 30.41 -3.81
C PRO A 530 24.32 30.51 -3.25
N TYR A 531 23.45 29.60 -3.70
CA TYR A 531 22.08 29.49 -3.17
C TYR A 531 22.10 29.32 -1.65
N VAL A 532 21.33 30.17 -0.96
CA VAL A 532 21.11 30.08 0.49
C VAL A 532 19.66 29.71 0.73
N GLU A 533 19.45 28.70 1.56
CA GLU A 533 18.14 28.13 1.84
C GLU A 533 17.49 28.84 3.04
N ASN A 534 16.66 29.84 2.76
CA ASN A 534 16.23 30.87 3.72
C ASN A 534 14.71 31.14 3.74
N THR A 535 13.90 30.18 3.32
CA THR A 535 12.43 30.26 3.33
C THR A 535 11.90 30.59 4.74
N PRO A 536 10.92 31.52 4.90
CA PRO A 536 10.66 32.12 6.20
C PRO A 536 10.27 31.14 7.32
N ALA A 537 9.54 30.07 6.97
CA ALA A 537 9.23 28.98 7.86
C ALA A 537 9.35 27.62 7.16
N ARG A 538 9.58 26.57 7.97
CA ARG A 538 9.91 25.22 7.54
C ARG A 538 9.37 24.16 8.50
N VAL A 539 9.02 22.99 7.96
CA VAL A 539 8.76 21.76 8.72
C VAL A 539 9.69 20.68 8.19
N ASP A 540 10.59 20.15 9.01
CA ASP A 540 11.50 19.04 8.65
C ASP A 540 10.98 17.69 9.14
N PHE A 541 11.19 16.66 8.32
CA PHE A 541 10.71 15.28 8.50
C PHE A 541 11.92 14.33 8.56
N THR A 542 12.25 13.89 9.78
CA THR A 542 13.42 13.04 10.05
C THR A 542 13.06 11.57 9.84
N ASN A 543 13.38 11.07 8.65
CA ASN A 543 13.17 9.68 8.28
C ASN A 543 14.42 8.84 8.59
N VAL A 544 14.23 7.66 9.18
CA VAL A 544 15.29 6.69 9.51
C VAL A 544 14.88 5.29 9.06
N ASP A 545 15.82 4.35 9.09
CA ASP A 545 15.54 2.96 8.72
C ASP A 545 14.58 2.24 9.69
N ARG A 546 13.78 1.33 9.14
CA ARG A 546 12.79 0.51 9.89
C ARG A 546 13.44 -0.52 10.81
N CYS A 547 14.67 -0.95 10.54
CA CYS A 547 15.44 -1.92 11.34
C CYS A 547 15.37 -1.70 12.87
N LEU A 548 15.41 -2.80 13.63
CA LEU A 548 15.52 -2.76 15.09
C LEU A 548 16.94 -2.34 15.56
N SER A 549 17.97 -2.94 14.97
CA SER A 549 19.39 -2.58 15.14
C SER A 549 20.20 -3.17 13.97
N ASN A 550 21.52 -2.95 13.90
CA ASN A 550 22.42 -3.64 12.95
C ASN A 550 21.89 -3.77 11.50
N CYS A 551 21.43 -2.66 10.92
CA CYS A 551 20.57 -2.61 9.73
C CYS A 551 21.18 -3.18 8.42
N GLY A 552 22.47 -3.56 8.43
CA GLY A 552 23.12 -4.28 7.33
C GLY A 552 22.78 -5.77 7.28
N THR A 553 22.35 -6.38 8.39
CA THR A 553 21.70 -7.70 8.36
C THR A 553 20.28 -7.53 7.80
N LYS A 554 19.86 -8.41 6.89
CA LYS A 554 18.60 -8.30 6.13
C LYS A 554 17.59 -9.41 6.42
N ASP A 555 17.66 -10.01 7.60
CA ASP A 555 16.72 -11.03 8.10
C ASP A 555 15.50 -10.44 8.83
N GLU A 556 14.50 -11.29 9.13
CA GLU A 556 13.28 -10.86 9.84
C GLU A 556 13.55 -10.40 11.28
N THR A 557 14.59 -10.93 11.94
CA THR A 557 14.97 -10.52 13.30
C THR A 557 15.50 -9.09 13.34
N THR A 558 15.98 -8.60 12.19
CA THR A 558 16.54 -7.25 12.00
C THR A 558 15.52 -6.30 11.37
N TRP A 559 14.78 -6.77 10.37
CA TRP A 559 13.83 -6.01 9.55
C TRP A 559 12.48 -6.76 9.42
N PRO A 560 11.55 -6.60 10.38
CA PRO A 560 10.36 -7.46 10.44
C PRO A 560 9.40 -7.30 9.25
N ASP A 561 9.28 -6.09 8.68
CA ASP A 561 8.34 -5.77 7.60
C ASP A 561 8.97 -5.17 6.33
N THR A 562 10.27 -5.42 6.06
CA THR A 562 10.93 -4.96 4.83
C THR A 562 11.35 -6.14 3.93
N PRO A 563 10.85 -6.25 2.69
CA PRO A 563 11.08 -7.40 1.80
C PRO A 563 12.44 -7.30 1.09
N TRP A 564 13.53 -7.42 1.84
CA TRP A 564 14.90 -7.31 1.30
C TRP A 564 15.28 -8.38 0.26
N ASP A 565 14.52 -9.48 0.17
CA ASP A 565 14.65 -10.46 -0.91
C ASP A 565 14.21 -9.91 -2.28
N GLN A 566 13.39 -8.85 -2.30
CA GLN A 566 12.89 -8.15 -3.49
C GLN A 566 13.79 -6.95 -3.91
N GLU A 567 14.95 -6.78 -3.27
CA GLU A 567 15.97 -5.81 -3.69
C GLU A 567 16.81 -6.35 -4.86
N CYS A 568 17.00 -5.52 -5.89
CA CYS A 568 18.18 -5.60 -6.76
C CYS A 568 18.89 -4.25 -6.79
N THR A 569 20.16 -4.27 -7.16
CA THR A 569 21.02 -3.09 -7.33
C THR A 569 21.60 -3.07 -8.75
N ALA A 570 22.20 -1.95 -9.17
CA ALA A 570 22.94 -1.85 -10.44
C ALA A 570 24.07 -2.91 -10.61
N THR A 571 24.50 -3.57 -9.53
CA THR A 571 25.54 -4.62 -9.54
C THR A 571 25.00 -6.02 -9.25
N THR A 572 23.67 -6.19 -9.09
CA THR A 572 23.04 -7.50 -8.84
C THR A 572 22.95 -8.28 -10.15
N ASN A 573 23.82 -9.28 -10.32
CA ASN A 573 23.87 -10.13 -11.51
C ASN A 573 24.05 -11.61 -11.11
N PRO A 574 23.07 -12.51 -11.39
CA PRO A 574 21.76 -12.20 -11.94
C PRO A 574 20.81 -11.54 -10.91
N CYS A 575 20.01 -10.57 -11.36
CA CYS A 575 18.78 -10.18 -10.67
C CYS A 575 17.64 -11.10 -11.15
N LEU A 576 16.88 -11.69 -10.22
CA LEU A 576 15.76 -12.60 -10.55
C LEU A 576 14.37 -11.96 -10.36
N ASN A 577 14.31 -10.72 -9.88
CA ASN A 577 13.07 -10.00 -9.64
C ASN A 577 12.56 -9.40 -10.97
N GLY A 578 11.72 -10.16 -11.69
CA GLY A 578 11.20 -9.82 -13.02
C GLY A 578 10.00 -8.86 -13.04
N SER A 579 9.75 -8.13 -11.96
CA SER A 579 8.70 -7.11 -11.87
C SER A 579 9.11 -5.98 -10.92
N PRO A 580 8.64 -4.73 -11.12
CA PRO A 580 8.72 -3.70 -10.09
C PRO A 580 8.02 -4.14 -8.79
N THR A 581 8.55 -3.69 -7.65
CA THR A 581 7.94 -3.88 -6.32
C THR A 581 7.99 -2.57 -5.52
N PHE A 582 6.95 -2.28 -4.78
CA PHE A 582 6.79 -1.01 -4.05
C PHE A 582 6.84 -1.26 -2.54
N TRP A 583 7.79 -0.62 -1.86
CA TRP A 583 8.00 -0.73 -0.41
C TRP A 583 8.99 0.33 0.05
N SER A 584 8.97 0.67 1.33
CA SER A 584 9.91 1.60 1.95
C SER A 584 10.81 0.88 2.96
N SER A 585 12.09 1.25 3.00
CA SER A 585 12.96 0.89 4.14
C SER A 585 12.86 1.88 5.29
N LYS A 586 11.99 2.90 5.22
CA LYS A 586 11.96 4.06 6.12
C LYS A 586 10.73 4.15 7.01
N ARG A 587 10.90 4.92 8.09
CA ARG A 587 9.88 5.39 9.04
C ARG A 587 10.20 6.82 9.48
N LEU A 588 9.17 7.61 9.74
CA LEU A 588 9.29 9.00 10.21
C LEU A 588 9.43 9.01 11.73
N THR A 589 10.51 9.56 12.27
CA THR A 589 10.77 9.54 13.74
C THR A 589 10.72 10.90 14.41
N VAL A 590 10.96 11.99 13.67
CA VAL A 590 10.83 13.35 14.23
C VAL A 590 10.25 14.31 13.19
N ILE A 591 9.19 15.02 13.56
CA ILE A 591 8.72 16.22 12.85
C ILE A 591 9.23 17.44 13.65
N THR A 592 9.83 18.43 12.99
CA THR A 592 10.33 19.66 13.65
C THR A 592 9.94 20.91 12.88
N THR A 593 9.24 21.84 13.52
CA THR A 593 8.94 23.15 12.94
C THR A 593 10.07 24.14 13.20
N LYS A 594 10.33 25.01 12.23
CA LYS A 594 11.45 25.95 12.21
C LYS A 594 11.06 27.28 11.59
N VAL A 595 11.72 28.36 12.02
CA VAL A 595 11.62 29.70 11.43
C VAL A 595 13.00 30.24 11.09
N TRP A 596 13.13 30.96 9.98
CA TRP A 596 14.40 31.54 9.56
C TRP A 596 14.77 32.77 10.39
N LYS A 597 15.98 32.79 10.96
CA LYS A 597 16.56 33.97 11.62
C LYS A 597 17.63 34.60 10.74
N ALA A 598 17.24 35.66 10.02
CA ALA A 598 18.15 36.45 9.18
C ALA A 598 19.35 37.02 9.97
N ALA A 599 19.17 37.39 11.25
CA ALA A 599 20.24 37.89 12.11
C ALA A 599 21.34 36.86 12.44
N THR A 600 21.08 35.56 12.22
CA THR A 600 22.04 34.46 12.46
C THR A 600 22.21 33.55 11.24
N SER A 601 21.67 33.94 10.08
CA SER A 601 21.61 33.16 8.82
C SER A 601 21.31 31.67 9.02
N SER A 602 20.32 31.36 9.87
CA SER A 602 20.03 29.99 10.30
C SER A 602 18.58 29.80 10.73
N TYR A 603 18.09 28.55 10.63
CA TYR A 603 16.79 28.16 11.16
C TYR A 603 16.81 27.96 12.68
N GLN A 604 15.87 28.58 13.39
CA GLN A 604 15.58 28.24 14.78
C GLN A 604 14.42 27.23 14.87
N PRO A 605 14.58 26.10 15.59
CA PRO A 605 13.46 25.22 15.95
C PRO A 605 12.42 25.90 16.86
N VAL A 606 11.15 25.52 16.71
CA VAL A 606 10.01 26.08 17.45
C VAL A 606 9.30 25.02 18.29
N ASP A 607 8.71 24.01 17.65
CA ASP A 607 8.14 22.80 18.25
C ASP A 607 8.76 21.56 17.56
N SER A 608 8.79 20.42 18.24
CA SER A 608 9.03 19.12 17.62
C SER A 608 8.17 18.01 18.21
N TRP A 609 7.96 16.95 17.43
CA TRP A 609 7.25 15.74 17.82
C TRP A 609 8.12 14.53 17.51
N THR A 610 8.48 13.77 18.54
CA THR A 610 9.20 12.49 18.40
C THR A 610 8.18 11.35 18.37
N LEU A 611 8.26 10.49 17.35
CA LEU A 611 7.39 9.33 17.16
C LEU A 611 8.17 8.06 17.56
N ARG A 612 7.71 7.38 18.62
CA ARG A 612 8.29 6.13 19.13
C ARG A 612 7.57 4.94 18.50
N HIS A 613 8.33 3.92 18.08
CA HIS A 613 7.82 2.78 17.33
C HIS A 613 8.42 1.44 17.76
N SER A 614 7.62 0.38 17.65
CA SER A 614 8.06 -1.01 17.78
C SER A 614 7.50 -1.89 16.66
N PHE A 615 7.75 -3.20 16.75
CA PHE A 615 7.26 -4.23 15.82
C PHE A 615 6.65 -5.37 16.65
N PRO A 616 5.43 -5.21 17.17
CA PRO A 616 4.79 -6.22 18.03
C PRO A 616 4.37 -7.46 17.22
N ASP A 617 4.67 -8.66 17.72
CA ASP A 617 4.40 -9.91 16.99
C ASP A 617 2.88 -10.16 16.85
N PRO A 618 2.36 -10.44 15.64
CA PRO A 618 0.94 -10.69 15.41
C PRO A 618 0.47 -12.08 15.91
N GLY A 619 1.37 -12.98 16.30
CA GLY A 619 1.05 -14.27 16.95
C GLY A 619 0.54 -15.38 16.01
N ASP A 620 0.10 -15.06 14.80
CA ASP A 620 -0.27 -16.02 13.76
C ASP A 620 0.90 -16.50 12.89
N GLY A 621 2.02 -15.78 12.94
CA GLY A 621 3.23 -16.03 12.15
C GLY A 621 3.46 -15.07 10.98
N THR A 622 2.55 -14.14 10.69
CA THR A 622 2.77 -13.04 9.73
C THR A 622 3.82 -12.04 10.25
N ARG A 623 4.19 -11.07 9.41
CA ARG A 623 5.12 -9.98 9.71
C ARG A 623 4.68 -9.15 10.91
N ALA A 624 5.58 -8.94 11.87
CA ALA A 624 5.40 -7.84 12.82
C ALA A 624 5.49 -6.51 12.08
N GLY A 625 4.43 -5.71 12.12
CA GLY A 625 4.36 -4.42 11.43
C GLY A 625 4.89 -3.29 12.30
N LEU A 626 5.44 -2.25 11.65
CA LEU A 626 5.73 -0.99 12.32
C LEU A 626 4.48 -0.48 13.07
N TRP A 627 4.57 -0.38 14.39
CA TRP A 627 3.53 0.15 15.27
C TRP A 627 3.95 1.52 15.82
N LEU A 628 3.03 2.48 15.91
CA LEU A 628 3.26 3.75 16.62
C LEU A 628 2.94 3.55 18.09
N GLU A 629 3.96 3.54 18.95
CA GLU A 629 3.77 3.38 20.41
C GLU A 629 3.47 4.70 21.10
N GLY A 630 3.95 5.83 20.56
CA GLY A 630 3.65 7.13 21.13
C GLY A 630 4.26 8.35 20.43
N ILE A 631 3.77 9.52 20.83
CA ILE A 631 4.15 10.86 20.33
C ILE A 631 4.55 11.74 21.52
N THR A 632 5.82 12.14 21.59
CA THR A 632 6.32 13.12 22.57
C THR A 632 6.49 14.49 21.91
N GLN A 633 5.69 15.49 22.31
CA GLN A 633 5.89 16.89 21.90
C GLN A 633 6.95 17.59 22.76
N ARG A 634 7.78 18.44 22.13
CA ARG A 634 8.71 19.35 22.79
C ARG A 634 8.62 20.77 22.22
N GLY A 635 8.47 21.77 23.07
CA GLY A 635 8.71 23.18 22.69
C GLY A 635 10.21 23.47 22.74
N LEU A 636 10.77 24.04 21.67
CA LEU A 636 12.22 24.21 21.46
C LEU A 636 12.68 25.68 21.42
N ASN A 637 11.75 26.65 21.38
CA ASN A 637 12.09 28.07 21.39
C ASN A 637 12.52 28.55 22.79
N GLY A 638 13.82 28.44 23.09
CA GLY A 638 14.42 28.89 24.35
C GLY A 638 14.82 27.72 25.24
N THR A 639 14.18 27.56 26.40
CA THR A 639 14.35 26.37 27.24
C THR A 639 13.47 25.25 26.71
N THR A 640 14.04 24.06 26.48
CA THR A 640 13.26 22.90 26.01
C THR A 640 12.23 22.47 27.05
N ILE A 641 10.94 22.58 26.70
CA ILE A 641 9.83 22.04 27.50
C ILE A 641 9.37 20.75 26.83
N THR A 642 9.18 19.68 27.60
CA THR A 642 8.74 18.37 27.10
C THR A 642 7.36 18.07 27.69
N MET A 643 6.39 17.76 26.83
CA MET A 643 5.05 17.30 27.24
C MET A 643 5.10 15.82 27.66
N PRO A 644 4.13 15.33 28.45
CA PRO A 644 3.89 13.90 28.59
C PRO A 644 3.67 13.24 27.22
N GLU A 645 4.11 12.00 27.05
CA GLU A 645 3.92 11.25 25.81
C GLU A 645 2.47 10.83 25.63
N VAL A 646 1.92 11.03 24.43
CA VAL A 646 0.68 10.38 23.98
C VAL A 646 1.04 8.94 23.64
N THR A 647 0.38 7.92 24.23
CA THR A 647 0.73 6.49 24.00
C THR A 647 -0.43 5.71 23.40
N PHE A 648 -0.13 4.70 22.59
CA PHE A 648 -1.12 3.84 21.91
C PHE A 648 -0.94 2.37 22.27
N GLU A 649 -1.98 1.78 22.83
CA GLU A 649 -2.12 0.33 22.97
C GLU A 649 -3.02 -0.20 21.84
N GLY A 650 -2.80 -1.46 21.47
CA GLY A 650 -3.53 -2.12 20.39
C GLY A 650 -4.11 -3.49 20.75
N ILE A 651 -5.10 -3.90 19.96
CA ILE A 651 -5.67 -5.26 19.95
C ILE A 651 -5.38 -5.94 18.60
N GLN A 652 -5.00 -7.22 18.64
CA GLN A 652 -4.87 -8.06 17.44
C GLN A 652 -6.27 -8.46 16.95
N MET A 653 -6.54 -8.31 15.65
CA MET A 653 -7.74 -8.85 15.01
C MET A 653 -7.41 -9.38 13.61
N GLN A 654 -7.98 -10.52 13.25
CA GLN A 654 -7.83 -11.19 11.95
C GLN A 654 -8.52 -10.38 10.85
N ASN A 655 -7.89 -10.06 9.71
CA ASN A 655 -8.73 -9.70 8.55
C ASN A 655 -9.18 -10.96 7.81
N ARG A 656 -8.35 -11.98 7.59
CA ARG A 656 -8.81 -13.13 6.82
C ARG A 656 -9.84 -13.92 7.63
N VAL A 657 -10.94 -14.32 7.00
CA VAL A 657 -11.92 -15.24 7.59
C VAL A 657 -11.32 -16.65 7.54
N ASP A 658 -10.54 -16.98 8.56
CA ASP A 658 -9.73 -18.21 8.65
C ASP A 658 -10.54 -19.40 9.22
N ASP A 659 -10.26 -20.61 8.75
CA ASP A 659 -10.83 -21.86 9.31
C ASP A 659 -9.97 -22.41 10.47
N ASP A 660 -9.71 -21.58 11.49
CA ASP A 660 -8.85 -21.89 12.66
C ASP A 660 -7.48 -22.54 12.30
N GLY A 661 -6.92 -22.20 11.13
CA GLY A 661 -5.68 -22.76 10.61
C GLY A 661 -5.77 -24.15 9.97
N ALA A 662 -6.94 -24.58 9.50
CA ALA A 662 -7.12 -25.82 8.74
C ALA A 662 -6.60 -25.76 7.29
N ASP A 663 -6.54 -24.57 6.69
CA ASP A 663 -5.99 -24.36 5.35
C ASP A 663 -4.47 -24.02 5.34
N TRP A 664 -3.97 -23.51 4.22
CA TRP A 664 -2.55 -23.28 3.95
C TRP A 664 -2.10 -21.82 4.12
N ALA A 665 -3.05 -20.89 4.17
CA ALA A 665 -2.83 -19.46 4.37
C ALA A 665 -2.66 -19.14 5.87
N LEU A 666 -2.75 -17.85 6.23
CA LEU A 666 -2.70 -17.38 7.61
C LEU A 666 -3.91 -16.50 7.90
N ALA A 667 -4.40 -16.54 9.14
CA ALA A 667 -5.53 -15.76 9.62
C ALA A 667 -5.32 -14.24 9.52
N MET A 668 -4.05 -13.82 9.40
CA MET A 668 -3.67 -12.47 9.02
C MET A 668 -4.08 -11.51 10.15
N ASN A 669 -3.32 -11.55 11.24
CA ASN A 669 -3.54 -10.75 12.44
C ASN A 669 -2.89 -9.36 12.31
N TRP A 670 -3.68 -8.28 12.42
CA TRP A 670 -3.15 -6.92 12.53
C TRP A 670 -3.62 -6.21 13.80
N TRP A 671 -2.73 -5.35 14.29
CA TRP A 671 -2.98 -4.48 15.44
C TRP A 671 -3.88 -3.29 15.07
N ARG A 672 -4.87 -3.02 15.91
CA ARG A 672 -5.76 -1.86 15.84
C ARG A 672 -5.71 -1.10 17.15
N VAL A 673 -5.71 0.23 17.12
CA VAL A 673 -5.64 1.06 18.32
C VAL A 673 -6.89 0.84 19.16
N ASN A 674 -6.73 0.35 20.39
CA ASN A 674 -7.82 0.13 21.35
C ASN A 674 -7.69 0.96 22.63
N SER A 675 -6.50 1.50 22.95
CA SER A 675 -6.37 2.58 23.93
C SER A 675 -5.43 3.68 23.46
N ILE A 676 -5.79 4.93 23.77
CA ILE A 676 -4.95 6.12 23.58
C ILE A 676 -4.86 6.86 24.91
N ARG A 677 -3.66 6.97 25.48
CA ARG A 677 -3.42 7.89 26.60
C ARG A 677 -2.98 9.24 26.05
N THR A 678 -3.68 10.29 26.43
CA THR A 678 -3.39 11.68 26.02
C THR A 678 -2.31 12.32 26.89
N GLU A 679 -1.72 13.41 26.39
CA GLU A 679 -0.76 14.25 27.10
C GLU A 679 -1.32 14.92 28.37
N THR A 680 -2.65 14.89 28.56
CA THR A 680 -3.36 15.33 29.77
C THR A 680 -3.50 14.23 30.83
N GLY A 681 -3.16 12.98 30.52
CA GLY A 681 -3.35 11.81 31.39
C GLY A 681 -4.68 11.07 31.21
N SER A 682 -5.66 11.70 30.55
CA SER A 682 -6.92 11.07 30.15
C SER A 682 -6.70 9.94 29.14
N GLU A 683 -7.51 8.90 29.22
CA GLU A 683 -7.48 7.72 28.34
C GLU A 683 -8.72 7.67 27.43
N ILE A 684 -8.54 7.27 26.17
CA ILE A 684 -9.63 6.97 25.23
C ILE A 684 -9.55 5.47 24.92
N PHE A 685 -10.54 4.70 25.36
CA PHE A 685 -10.61 3.25 25.14
C PHE A 685 -11.67 2.91 24.09
N VAL A 686 -11.38 1.97 23.18
CA VAL A 686 -12.20 1.63 22.02
C VAL A 686 -12.49 0.13 22.00
N THR A 687 -13.77 -0.23 21.98
CA THR A 687 -14.22 -1.62 21.81
C THR A 687 -14.73 -1.83 20.38
N TYR A 688 -14.06 -2.73 19.66
CA TYR A 688 -14.49 -3.18 18.34
C TYR A 688 -15.43 -4.39 18.45
N SER A 689 -16.35 -4.51 17.48
CA SER A 689 -17.23 -5.66 17.34
C SER A 689 -16.45 -6.96 17.12
N GLY A 690 -16.92 -8.08 17.65
CA GLY A 690 -16.39 -9.40 17.29
C GLY A 690 -16.60 -9.74 15.80
N PRO A 691 -15.85 -10.73 15.26
CA PRO A 691 -16.03 -11.21 13.90
C PRO A 691 -17.46 -11.70 13.68
N GLN A 692 -18.07 -11.31 12.55
CA GLN A 692 -19.41 -11.79 12.18
C GLN A 692 -19.32 -13.09 11.37
N CYS A 693 -18.39 -13.16 10.41
CA CYS A 693 -18.24 -14.28 9.51
C CYS A 693 -17.41 -15.40 10.16
N VAL A 694 -17.61 -16.63 9.71
CA VAL A 694 -16.84 -17.82 10.12
C VAL A 694 -16.67 -18.69 8.87
N ALA A 695 -15.46 -19.22 8.64
CA ALA A 695 -15.16 -20.04 7.48
C ALA A 695 -16.14 -21.22 7.35
N ASP A 696 -16.46 -21.59 6.10
CA ASP A 696 -17.37 -22.66 5.64
C ASP A 696 -18.80 -22.71 6.24
N THR A 697 -19.10 -21.88 7.23
CA THR A 697 -20.29 -22.01 8.09
C THR A 697 -21.11 -20.71 8.16
N ASN A 698 -20.46 -19.55 8.07
CA ASN A 698 -21.12 -18.25 8.03
C ASN A 698 -20.34 -17.25 7.16
N VAL A 699 -20.27 -17.53 5.86
CA VAL A 699 -19.72 -16.62 4.83
C VAL A 699 -20.78 -16.29 3.75
N PRO A 700 -20.68 -15.14 3.06
CA PRO A 700 -21.56 -14.81 1.94
C PRO A 700 -21.48 -15.85 0.83
N SER A 701 -22.60 -16.27 0.25
CA SER A 701 -22.60 -17.28 -0.81
C SER A 701 -21.77 -16.83 -2.03
N PRO A 702 -20.79 -17.62 -2.51
CA PRO A 702 -19.99 -17.30 -3.70
C PRO A 702 -20.82 -16.99 -4.96
N THR A 703 -22.03 -17.54 -5.06
CA THR A 703 -22.96 -17.34 -6.18
C THR A 703 -23.97 -16.20 -5.97
N ALA A 704 -23.91 -15.47 -4.85
CA ALA A 704 -24.83 -14.38 -4.51
C ALA A 704 -24.13 -13.27 -3.70
N LEU A 705 -22.91 -12.90 -4.11
CA LEU A 705 -22.11 -11.84 -3.48
C LEU A 705 -22.74 -10.45 -3.61
N ASP A 706 -23.60 -10.26 -4.62
CA ASP A 706 -24.47 -9.09 -4.80
C ASP A 706 -25.45 -8.85 -3.64
N ASN A 707 -25.78 -9.92 -2.92
CA ASN A 707 -26.64 -9.93 -1.74
C ASN A 707 -25.83 -10.02 -0.43
N ASN A 708 -24.55 -9.65 -0.42
CA ASN A 708 -23.72 -9.72 0.78
C ASN A 708 -24.13 -8.64 1.83
N ARG A 709 -24.69 -9.10 2.95
CA ARG A 709 -25.15 -8.28 4.09
C ARG A 709 -24.28 -8.40 5.35
N MET A 710 -23.13 -9.07 5.26
CA MET A 710 -22.27 -9.37 6.42
C MET A 710 -21.07 -8.42 6.51
N ARG A 711 -20.52 -8.27 7.71
CA ARG A 711 -19.24 -7.57 7.95
C ARG A 711 -18.01 -8.42 7.55
N CYS A 712 -18.07 -9.03 6.38
CA CYS A 712 -16.89 -9.48 5.65
C CYS A 712 -17.11 -9.27 4.13
N TYR A 713 -16.05 -8.97 3.41
CA TYR A 713 -16.06 -8.70 1.98
C TYR A 713 -15.30 -9.78 1.19
N PRO A 714 -15.79 -10.17 0.01
CA PRO A 714 -15.06 -11.07 -0.88
C PRO A 714 -13.85 -10.36 -1.50
N VAL A 715 -12.72 -11.05 -1.57
CA VAL A 715 -11.55 -10.68 -2.38
C VAL A 715 -11.21 -11.87 -3.26
N LYS A 716 -11.20 -11.63 -4.58
CA LYS A 716 -10.62 -12.58 -5.53
C LYS A 716 -9.15 -12.27 -5.72
N TRP A 717 -8.32 -13.31 -5.77
CA TRP A 717 -6.89 -13.18 -6.04
C TRP A 717 -6.36 -14.51 -6.57
N THR A 718 -5.29 -14.49 -7.36
CA THR A 718 -4.63 -15.71 -7.82
C THR A 718 -3.43 -16.01 -6.90
N PRO A 719 -3.43 -17.13 -6.15
CA PRO A 719 -2.29 -17.53 -5.36
C PRO A 719 -1.03 -17.72 -6.23
N PRO A 720 0.19 -17.51 -5.68
CA PRO A 720 1.40 -17.76 -6.44
C PRO A 720 1.40 -19.17 -7.03
N THR A 721 1.55 -19.27 -8.35
CA THR A 721 1.62 -20.54 -9.11
C THR A 721 0.33 -21.36 -9.18
N TYR A 722 -0.82 -20.70 -8.99
CA TYR A 722 -2.14 -21.23 -9.36
C TYR A 722 -2.58 -20.60 -10.69
N ASP A 723 -3.34 -21.34 -11.50
CA ASP A 723 -3.89 -20.85 -12.77
C ASP A 723 -5.22 -20.10 -12.55
N ASP A 724 -6.11 -20.67 -11.73
CA ASP A 724 -7.42 -20.10 -11.38
C ASP A 724 -7.36 -19.13 -10.17
N PRO A 725 -8.14 -18.03 -10.16
CA PRO A 725 -8.29 -17.18 -8.99
C PRO A 725 -9.13 -17.85 -7.88
N VAL A 726 -8.70 -17.70 -6.62
CA VAL A 726 -9.47 -18.12 -5.44
C VAL A 726 -10.30 -16.97 -4.88
N LEU A 727 -11.36 -17.31 -4.15
CA LEU A 727 -12.25 -16.37 -3.48
C LEU A 727 -12.07 -16.50 -1.96
N ASP A 728 -11.39 -15.53 -1.35
CA ASP A 728 -11.30 -15.40 0.12
C ASP A 728 -12.30 -14.36 0.63
N TYR A 729 -12.55 -14.38 1.93
CA TYR A 729 -13.34 -13.36 2.63
C TYR A 729 -12.51 -12.66 3.69
N PHE A 730 -12.72 -11.35 3.83
CA PHE A 730 -11.99 -10.50 4.76
C PHE A 730 -12.94 -9.72 5.68
N HIS A 731 -12.69 -9.74 6.99
CA HIS A 731 -13.47 -9.08 8.04
C HIS A 731 -13.43 -7.56 7.94
N LYS A 732 -14.55 -6.94 8.31
CA LYS A 732 -14.64 -5.52 8.63
C LYS A 732 -15.11 -5.35 10.08
N TYR A 733 -14.40 -4.53 10.85
CA TYR A 733 -14.71 -4.31 12.26
C TYR A 733 -15.30 -2.93 12.45
N VAL A 734 -16.40 -2.88 13.22
CA VAL A 734 -17.07 -1.63 13.59
C VAL A 734 -16.86 -1.35 15.08
N VAL A 735 -16.97 -0.09 15.48
CA VAL A 735 -16.79 0.33 16.87
C VAL A 735 -18.11 0.18 17.61
N ASP A 736 -18.19 -0.75 18.57
CA ASP A 736 -19.40 -0.89 19.41
C ASP A 736 -19.42 0.20 20.51
N GLU A 737 -18.24 0.63 20.98
CA GLU A 737 -18.10 1.52 22.14
C GLU A 737 -16.80 2.35 22.10
N VAL A 738 -16.90 3.62 22.53
CA VAL A 738 -15.75 4.45 22.92
C VAL A 738 -15.99 4.99 24.33
N GLN A 739 -15.00 4.84 25.20
CA GLN A 739 -14.95 5.45 26.52
C GLN A 739 -13.87 6.54 26.57
N GLN A 740 -14.13 7.62 27.29
CA GLN A 740 -13.11 8.58 27.71
C GLN A 740 -13.04 8.61 29.24
N ILE A 741 -11.89 8.24 29.79
CA ILE A 741 -11.65 7.99 31.21
C ILE A 741 -10.66 9.02 31.75
N ASP A 742 -11.04 9.69 32.84
CA ASP A 742 -10.15 10.62 33.57
C ASP A 742 -9.55 9.92 34.80
N HIS A 743 -8.24 9.67 34.74
CA HIS A 743 -7.47 9.04 35.82
C HIS A 743 -6.99 10.02 36.91
N THR A 744 -7.37 11.31 36.85
CA THR A 744 -6.68 12.39 37.57
C THR A 744 -7.57 13.47 38.20
N GLY A 745 -8.57 13.99 37.47
CA GLY A 745 -9.48 15.06 37.93
C GLY A 745 -10.76 14.56 38.60
N GLY A 746 -11.10 13.27 38.44
CA GLY A 746 -12.29 12.63 39.01
C GLY A 746 -13.57 12.87 38.21
N ALA A 747 -13.48 13.16 36.90
CA ALA A 747 -14.66 13.22 36.04
C ALA A 747 -15.34 11.83 35.88
N GLU A 748 -16.66 11.82 35.65
CA GLU A 748 -17.38 10.58 35.26
C GLU A 748 -16.93 10.14 33.87
N THR A 749 -16.66 8.84 33.67
CA THR A 749 -16.33 8.27 32.34
C THR A 749 -17.38 8.63 31.31
N LEU A 750 -16.98 9.32 30.24
CA LEU A 750 -17.86 9.59 29.10
C LEU A 750 -17.95 8.34 28.23
N LEU A 751 -19.16 7.79 28.10
CA LEU A 751 -19.45 6.55 27.39
C LEU A 751 -20.26 6.84 26.13
N THR A 752 -19.71 6.50 24.96
CA THR A 752 -20.39 6.56 23.67
C THR A 752 -20.59 5.14 23.13
N ARG A 753 -21.83 4.72 22.91
CA ARG A 753 -22.17 3.43 22.29
C ARG A 753 -22.77 3.64 20.92
N TYR A 754 -22.43 2.76 19.99
CA TYR A 754 -22.95 2.80 18.62
C TYR A 754 -23.89 1.62 18.36
N GLN A 755 -24.84 1.81 17.45
CA GLN A 755 -25.68 0.75 16.91
C GLN A 755 -25.81 0.93 15.40
N TYR A 756 -25.36 -0.07 14.66
CA TYR A 756 -25.42 -0.13 13.20
C TYR A 756 -26.70 -0.85 12.82
N LEU A 757 -27.61 -0.13 12.16
CA LEU A 757 -28.97 -0.59 11.89
C LEU A 757 -29.12 -0.83 10.39
N ASN A 758 -29.38 -2.08 10.00
CA ASN A 758 -29.73 -2.44 8.64
C ASN A 758 -31.19 -2.97 8.57
N PRO A 759 -32.21 -2.13 8.89
CA PRO A 759 -33.59 -2.58 9.04
C PRO A 759 -34.19 -3.06 7.71
N ASP A 760 -33.80 -2.43 6.61
CA ASP A 760 -34.23 -2.77 5.25
C ASP A 760 -33.43 -3.95 4.65
N ASN A 761 -32.49 -4.51 5.42
CA ASN A 761 -31.69 -5.69 5.05
C ASN A 761 -31.00 -5.50 3.69
N LEU A 762 -30.29 -4.37 3.52
CA LEU A 762 -29.57 -4.01 2.31
C LEU A 762 -28.19 -4.71 2.24
N PRO A 763 -27.61 -4.92 1.05
CA PRO A 763 -26.20 -5.27 0.92
C PRO A 763 -25.30 -4.20 1.56
N LEU A 764 -24.18 -4.63 2.16
CA LEU A 764 -23.17 -3.73 2.75
C LEU A 764 -21.99 -3.44 1.80
N TRP A 765 -22.03 -4.03 0.61
CA TRP A 765 -20.95 -4.02 -0.37
C TRP A 765 -21.52 -3.84 -1.78
N HIS A 766 -20.72 -3.23 -2.64
CA HIS A 766 -20.99 -3.04 -4.06
C HIS A 766 -19.90 -3.74 -4.90
N HIS A 767 -20.22 -3.98 -6.17
CA HIS A 767 -19.22 -4.44 -7.12
C HIS A 767 -18.09 -3.41 -7.22
N ASN A 768 -16.87 -3.88 -7.44
CA ASN A 768 -15.78 -3.02 -7.86
C ASN A 768 -16.17 -2.35 -9.18
N ASP A 769 -15.98 -1.03 -9.26
CA ASP A 769 -16.05 -0.32 -10.53
C ASP A 769 -14.93 -0.85 -11.46
N ASP A 770 -15.24 -0.98 -12.74
CA ASP A 770 -14.25 -1.29 -13.77
C ASP A 770 -13.28 -0.09 -13.91
N ASP A 771 -11.99 -0.34 -13.68
CA ASP A 771 -10.91 0.64 -13.78
C ASP A 771 -10.09 0.49 -15.09
N GLY A 772 -10.50 -0.41 -15.98
CA GLY A 772 -9.84 -0.73 -17.24
C GLY A 772 -8.46 -1.40 -17.10
N LEU A 773 -8.01 -1.71 -15.88
CA LEU A 773 -6.71 -2.32 -15.59
C LEU A 773 -6.86 -3.69 -14.92
N THR A 774 -7.83 -3.82 -14.02
CA THR A 774 -8.09 -5.00 -13.20
C THR A 774 -8.87 -6.01 -14.03
N PRO A 775 -8.35 -7.22 -14.28
CA PRO A 775 -9.05 -8.24 -15.06
C PRO A 775 -10.45 -8.57 -14.53
N ASP A 776 -11.43 -8.73 -15.44
CA ASP A 776 -12.85 -9.02 -15.15
C ASP A 776 -13.03 -10.19 -14.18
N ASP A 777 -12.21 -11.23 -14.32
CA ASP A 777 -12.23 -12.41 -13.46
C ASP A 777 -11.82 -12.10 -12.02
N ARG A 778 -10.98 -11.09 -11.79
CA ARG A 778 -10.53 -10.60 -10.47
C ARG A 778 -11.47 -9.54 -9.86
N LEU A 779 -12.34 -8.90 -10.64
CA LEU A 779 -13.37 -7.99 -10.11
C LEU A 779 -14.38 -8.75 -9.22
N THR A 780 -14.89 -8.10 -8.16
CA THR A 780 -15.71 -8.75 -7.11
C THR A 780 -16.62 -7.75 -6.39
N TRP A 781 -17.33 -8.18 -5.35
CA TRP A 781 -18.17 -7.33 -4.49
C TRP A 781 -17.41 -6.82 -3.26
N GLY A 782 -16.20 -6.31 -3.49
CA GLY A 782 -15.27 -5.90 -2.42
C GLY A 782 -15.45 -4.46 -1.94
N SER A 783 -16.09 -3.59 -2.73
CA SER A 783 -16.20 -2.15 -2.43
C SER A 783 -17.22 -1.87 -1.33
N GLY A 784 -16.78 -1.28 -0.22
CA GLY A 784 -17.65 -1.00 0.94
C GLY A 784 -18.70 0.08 0.68
N ALA A 785 -19.96 -0.22 1.03
CA ALA A 785 -21.01 0.79 1.15
C ALA A 785 -20.89 1.54 2.49
N ALA A 786 -21.58 2.68 2.61
CA ALA A 786 -21.77 3.36 3.89
C ALA A 786 -22.66 2.49 4.80
N ILE A 787 -22.28 2.33 6.08
CA ILE A 787 -23.03 1.48 7.02
C ILE A 787 -24.07 2.35 7.74
N PRO A 788 -25.39 2.10 7.59
CA PRO A 788 -26.39 2.96 8.21
C PRO A 788 -26.35 2.87 9.74
N SER A 789 -26.41 4.03 10.40
CA SER A 789 -26.24 4.17 11.84
C SER A 789 -27.32 5.07 12.44
N SER A 790 -27.86 4.69 13.59
CA SER A 790 -28.54 5.64 14.47
C SER A 790 -27.51 6.45 15.29
N SER A 791 -27.73 7.75 15.45
CA SER A 791 -26.87 8.62 16.27
C SER A 791 -26.74 8.12 17.72
N PRO A 792 -25.58 8.30 18.37
CA PRO A 792 -25.34 7.78 19.72
C PRO A 792 -26.25 8.46 20.75
N GLY A 793 -26.87 7.64 21.61
CA GLY A 793 -27.57 8.11 22.79
C GLY A 793 -26.59 8.33 23.94
N LEU A 794 -26.51 9.57 24.46
CA LEU A 794 -25.75 9.89 25.67
C LEU A 794 -26.41 9.27 26.92
N VAL A 795 -26.04 8.02 27.22
CA VAL A 795 -26.49 7.32 28.43
C VAL A 795 -25.69 7.83 29.64
N LYS A 796 -26.19 8.89 30.28
CA LYS A 796 -25.63 9.33 31.57
C LYS A 796 -25.87 8.25 32.63
N ALA A 797 -24.82 7.88 33.36
CA ALA A 797 -24.87 6.78 34.33
C ALA A 797 -25.89 7.04 35.47
N PRO A 798 -26.65 6.02 35.90
CA PRO A 798 -27.64 6.17 36.97
C PRO A 798 -26.99 6.22 38.35
N THR A 799 -26.77 7.42 38.88
CA THR A 799 -26.36 7.62 40.28
C THR A 799 -27.47 7.17 41.24
N LYS A 800 -27.13 6.29 42.19
CA LYS A 800 -28.06 5.87 43.26
C LYS A 800 -28.35 7.05 44.20
N PRO A 801 -29.62 7.50 44.37
CA PRO A 801 -29.93 8.58 45.30
C PRO A 801 -29.91 8.08 46.76
N GLY A 802 -28.98 8.61 47.56
CA GLY A 802 -29.06 8.56 49.02
C GLY A 802 -30.08 9.58 49.55
N PRO A 803 -30.78 9.33 50.66
CA PRO A 803 -31.92 10.15 51.08
C PRO A 803 -31.51 11.44 51.80
N ARG A 804 -31.89 12.59 51.24
CA ARG A 804 -32.18 13.86 51.94
C ARG A 804 -33.12 14.72 51.09
N PRO A 805 -34.04 15.51 51.69
CA PRO A 805 -35.09 16.18 50.94
C PRO A 805 -34.60 17.46 50.25
N SER A 806 -34.94 17.62 48.98
CA SER A 806 -34.82 18.88 48.24
C SER A 806 -36.21 19.46 47.94
N THR A 807 -36.41 20.74 48.26
CA THR A 807 -37.62 21.49 47.92
C THR A 807 -37.67 21.77 46.41
N SER A 808 -38.80 21.47 45.77
CA SER A 808 -39.00 21.65 44.34
C SER A 808 -39.18 23.11 43.95
N VAL A 809 -38.38 23.59 42.99
CA VAL A 809 -38.71 24.73 42.12
C VAL A 809 -38.53 24.24 40.69
N ALA A 810 -39.55 24.41 39.84
CA ALA A 810 -39.58 23.84 38.50
C ALA A 810 -39.26 24.88 37.43
N CYS A 811 -38.32 24.56 36.54
CA CYS A 811 -38.10 25.25 35.27
C CYS A 811 -38.15 24.22 34.13
N THR A 812 -39.30 24.10 33.47
CA THR A 812 -39.48 23.23 32.29
C THR A 812 -38.99 23.92 31.02
N ALA A 813 -38.02 23.32 30.33
CA ALA A 813 -37.61 23.70 28.98
C ALA A 813 -37.85 22.52 28.04
N THR A 814 -38.98 22.53 27.31
CA THR A 814 -39.31 21.55 26.29
C THR A 814 -38.94 22.07 24.90
N SER A 815 -38.07 21.34 24.18
CA SER A 815 -37.77 21.62 22.77
C SER A 815 -37.80 20.34 21.93
N SER A 816 -38.80 20.20 21.09
CA SER A 816 -38.89 19.22 20.00
C SER A 816 -39.78 19.80 18.89
N PRO A 817 -39.60 19.39 17.63
CA PRO A 817 -39.72 20.31 16.50
C PRO A 817 -41.17 20.59 16.06
N ALA A 818 -41.39 21.83 15.61
CA ALA A 818 -42.62 22.25 14.93
C ALA A 818 -42.39 22.36 13.42
N ALA A 819 -43.32 21.86 12.62
CA ALA A 819 -43.28 21.93 11.15
C ALA A 819 -44.15 23.07 10.60
N VAL A 820 -43.68 23.65 9.49
CA VAL A 820 -44.40 24.39 8.41
C VAL A 820 -45.67 25.20 8.77
N PRO A 821 -45.66 26.54 8.55
CA PRO A 821 -46.89 27.33 8.49
C PRO A 821 -47.47 27.40 7.06
N ALA A 822 -48.81 27.32 6.93
CA ALA A 822 -49.54 27.57 5.69
C ALA A 822 -50.94 28.19 5.97
N PRO A 823 -51.34 29.29 5.30
CA PRO A 823 -52.68 29.87 5.43
C PRO A 823 -53.39 30.24 4.09
N PRO A 824 -54.72 30.48 4.06
CA PRO A 824 -55.81 29.79 4.77
C PRO A 824 -57.01 29.55 3.76
N PRO A 825 -58.32 29.38 4.09
CA PRO A 825 -59.17 28.41 3.36
C PRO A 825 -60.52 28.95 2.80
N CYS A 826 -61.38 28.08 2.24
CA CYS A 826 -62.83 28.36 2.19
C CYS A 826 -63.80 27.15 2.10
N LYS A 827 -64.79 27.17 3.00
CA LYS A 827 -66.14 26.56 2.94
C LYS A 827 -66.36 25.07 3.30
N ALA A 828 -67.61 24.79 3.67
CA ALA A 828 -68.13 23.65 4.44
C ALA A 828 -68.92 22.66 3.52
N SER A 829 -69.57 21.56 3.96
CA SER A 829 -70.32 21.40 5.21
C SER A 829 -70.81 19.97 5.54
N LYS A 830 -71.01 19.72 6.85
CA LYS A 830 -72.01 18.86 7.53
C LYS A 830 -72.01 17.30 7.44
N VAL A 831 -72.00 16.73 8.66
CA VAL A 831 -72.85 15.61 9.18
C VAL A 831 -72.45 14.15 8.88
N GLY A 832 -72.38 13.36 9.97
CA GLY A 832 -72.35 11.89 9.97
C GLY A 832 -71.68 11.32 11.24
N ARG A 833 -72.34 10.44 12.00
CA ARG A 833 -71.74 9.68 13.13
C ARG A 833 -71.67 8.17 12.77
N PRO A 834 -70.82 7.37 13.46
CA PRO A 834 -70.49 5.98 13.08
C PRO A 834 -71.44 4.96 13.78
N PRO A 835 -71.15 3.63 13.91
CA PRO A 835 -70.11 3.12 14.83
C PRO A 835 -69.47 1.73 14.51
N THR A 836 -68.58 1.24 15.41
CA THR A 836 -68.40 -0.19 15.85
C THR A 836 -67.97 -1.31 14.86
N THR A 837 -67.27 -2.42 15.22
CA THR A 837 -66.48 -2.83 16.42
C THR A 837 -65.62 -4.08 16.13
N THR A 838 -64.43 -4.15 16.77
CA THR A 838 -63.80 -5.31 17.48
C THR A 838 -63.62 -6.71 16.84
N THR A 839 -62.50 -7.34 17.24
CA THR A 839 -62.25 -8.77 17.56
C THR A 839 -61.34 -9.61 16.63
N THR A 840 -60.22 -10.04 17.22
CA THR A 840 -59.28 -11.13 16.90
C THR A 840 -59.84 -12.52 17.29
N PRO A 841 -59.11 -13.67 17.17
CA PRO A 841 -57.91 -14.03 16.39
C PRO A 841 -58.02 -15.41 15.66
N ALA A 842 -56.86 -15.94 15.20
CA ALA A 842 -56.42 -17.34 15.34
C ALA A 842 -56.65 -18.40 14.23
N SER A 843 -55.55 -18.65 13.49
CA SER A 843 -54.81 -19.95 13.46
C SER A 843 -55.10 -21.04 12.41
N LEU A 844 -54.03 -21.84 12.20
CA LEU A 844 -53.97 -23.25 11.74
C LEU A 844 -54.26 -23.60 10.25
N ALA A 845 -53.16 -23.62 9.50
CA ALA A 845 -52.58 -24.81 8.86
C ALA A 845 -53.26 -25.50 7.65
N SER A 846 -52.52 -25.45 6.52
CA SER A 846 -52.28 -26.54 5.55
C SER A 846 -53.46 -27.27 4.87
N ARG A 847 -53.54 -27.14 3.53
CA ARG A 847 -53.38 -28.28 2.60
C ARG A 847 -53.45 -27.87 1.12
N SER A 848 -52.46 -28.32 0.35
CA SER A 848 -52.58 -28.66 -1.09
C SER A 848 -53.50 -29.90 -1.25
N PRO A 849 -54.10 -30.20 -2.42
CA PRO A 849 -53.58 -30.00 -3.78
C PRO A 849 -54.54 -29.34 -4.79
N GLY A 850 -54.03 -29.06 -5.99
CA GLY A 850 -54.74 -28.31 -7.02
C GLY A 850 -55.42 -29.16 -8.11
N SER A 851 -55.95 -28.46 -9.10
CA SER A 851 -56.32 -28.99 -10.42
C SER A 851 -56.52 -27.83 -11.40
N ALA A 852 -56.16 -28.02 -12.66
CA ALA A 852 -56.49 -27.12 -13.76
C ALA A 852 -57.48 -27.79 -14.72
N PRO A 853 -58.25 -27.01 -15.50
CA PRO A 853 -58.81 -27.47 -16.77
C PRO A 853 -58.11 -26.79 -17.96
N ALA A 854 -58.06 -27.51 -19.09
CA ALA A 854 -57.36 -27.08 -20.30
C ALA A 854 -58.32 -26.55 -21.39
N CYS A 855 -57.76 -26.05 -22.49
CA CYS A 855 -58.46 -25.91 -23.77
C CYS A 855 -57.63 -26.55 -24.90
N CYS A 856 -58.29 -27.07 -25.94
CA CYS A 856 -57.70 -27.83 -27.06
C CYS A 856 -57.72 -27.01 -28.37
N LEU A 857 -57.23 -27.40 -29.56
CA LEU A 857 -56.95 -28.70 -30.23
C LEU A 857 -55.66 -28.62 -31.10
N ARG A 858 -54.85 -29.70 -31.22
CA ARG A 858 -54.71 -30.70 -32.34
C ARG A 858 -54.48 -30.14 -33.77
N ARG A 859 -53.74 -30.75 -34.72
CA ARG A 859 -53.14 -32.11 -34.93
C ARG A 859 -51.67 -31.99 -35.46
N SER A 860 -50.76 -32.97 -35.56
CA SER A 860 -50.58 -34.37 -35.05
C SER A 860 -50.41 -35.47 -36.12
N MET A 861 -49.20 -36.06 -36.27
CA MET A 861 -48.93 -37.48 -36.65
C MET A 861 -47.51 -37.96 -36.24
N ASN A 862 -47.28 -39.29 -36.23
CA ASN A 862 -46.18 -40.08 -35.59
C ASN A 862 -46.04 -41.44 -36.38
N PRO A 863 -45.30 -42.53 -36.01
CA PRO A 863 -44.12 -42.77 -35.14
C PRO A 863 -42.99 -43.66 -35.80
N GLY A 864 -41.92 -44.07 -35.06
CA GLY A 864 -41.06 -45.23 -35.47
C GLY A 864 -39.72 -45.47 -34.72
N GLY A 865 -39.27 -46.74 -34.62
CA GLY A 865 -37.98 -47.25 -34.08
C GLY A 865 -37.99 -48.80 -33.99
N PRO A 866 -37.01 -49.57 -33.42
CA PRO A 866 -35.65 -49.27 -32.91
C PRO A 866 -34.55 -50.33 -33.37
N THR A 867 -33.47 -50.57 -32.59
CA THR A 867 -32.47 -51.71 -32.55
C THR A 867 -30.98 -51.46 -32.94
N HIS A 868 -30.12 -52.49 -32.97
CA HIS A 868 -28.70 -52.53 -32.47
C HIS A 868 -27.55 -52.72 -33.56
N PRO A 869 -26.23 -52.60 -33.20
CA PRO A 869 -25.06 -52.51 -34.14
C PRO A 869 -24.24 -53.82 -34.34
N PRO A 870 -23.20 -53.86 -35.22
CA PRO A 870 -21.77 -53.83 -34.76
C PRO A 870 -20.68 -53.26 -35.73
N ARG A 871 -19.39 -53.45 -35.35
CA ARG A 871 -18.03 -53.15 -35.94
C ARG A 871 -17.72 -53.75 -37.36
N PRO A 872 -16.54 -53.53 -38.06
CA PRO A 872 -15.15 -53.25 -37.56
C PRO A 872 -14.19 -52.35 -38.41
N ASP A 873 -12.90 -52.31 -38.00
CA ASP A 873 -11.72 -51.64 -38.58
C ASP A 873 -11.18 -52.28 -39.91
N PRO A 874 -10.21 -51.68 -40.64
CA PRO A 874 -8.78 -51.98 -40.36
C PRO A 874 -7.72 -50.87 -40.67
N ALA A 875 -6.49 -51.10 -40.20
CA ALA A 875 -5.23 -50.42 -40.59
C ALA A 875 -4.26 -51.48 -41.23
N PRO A 876 -2.91 -51.30 -41.37
CA PRO A 876 -2.01 -50.14 -41.34
C PRO A 876 -1.00 -50.10 -42.54
N ARG A 877 -0.01 -49.17 -42.57
CA ARG A 877 1.40 -49.42 -43.01
C ARG A 877 2.38 -48.24 -42.82
N SER A 878 3.66 -48.60 -42.67
CA SER A 878 4.89 -47.78 -42.78
C SER A 878 5.88 -48.57 -43.70
N PRO A 879 7.23 -48.35 -43.83
CA PRO A 879 8.14 -47.32 -43.26
C PRO A 879 9.32 -46.78 -44.14
N ARG A 880 9.98 -45.69 -43.68
CA ARG A 880 11.45 -45.38 -43.83
C ARG A 880 12.05 -45.24 -45.29
N PRO A 881 13.39 -45.21 -45.53
CA PRO A 881 14.30 -44.05 -45.28
C PRO A 881 15.34 -43.75 -46.41
N ALA A 882 16.04 -42.59 -46.39
CA ALA A 882 17.37 -42.32 -47.04
C ALA A 882 17.78 -40.82 -46.89
N THR A 883 19.02 -40.37 -47.18
CA THR A 883 20.31 -40.59 -46.47
C THR A 883 21.25 -39.38 -46.68
N ARG A 884 22.38 -39.29 -45.95
CA ARG A 884 23.38 -38.19 -46.10
C ARG A 884 24.19 -38.28 -47.42
N GLY A 885 24.65 -37.12 -47.92
CA GLY A 885 25.73 -36.98 -48.91
C GLY A 885 26.78 -35.94 -48.45
N SER A 886 28.01 -35.99 -48.98
CA SER A 886 29.16 -35.18 -48.52
C SER A 886 30.20 -34.93 -49.64
N ALA A 887 31.21 -34.12 -49.34
CA ALA A 887 32.28 -33.56 -50.20
C ALA A 887 31.81 -32.46 -51.18
N ARG A 888 32.44 -31.28 -51.37
CA ARG A 888 33.83 -30.73 -51.22
C ARG A 888 34.58 -30.70 -52.56
N SER A 889 34.83 -29.47 -53.07
CA SER A 889 36.00 -28.99 -53.85
C SER A 889 35.66 -27.94 -54.93
N ARG A 890 36.34 -26.79 -54.81
CA ARG A 890 36.72 -25.72 -55.77
C ARG A 890 37.16 -26.18 -57.20
N PRO A 891 37.48 -25.27 -58.16
CA PRO A 891 37.48 -23.78 -58.18
C PRO A 891 36.86 -23.11 -59.46
N GLY A 892 36.95 -21.77 -59.62
CA GLY A 892 37.04 -21.14 -60.97
C GLY A 892 36.46 -19.73 -61.20
N THR A 893 37.26 -18.67 -60.99
CA THR A 893 37.15 -17.32 -61.65
C THR A 893 37.94 -17.34 -62.99
N PRO A 894 37.94 -16.33 -63.92
CA PRO A 894 37.75 -14.86 -63.73
C PRO A 894 37.13 -14.02 -64.90
N SER A 895 37.04 -12.68 -64.74
CA SER A 895 37.56 -11.64 -65.67
C SER A 895 37.20 -10.19 -65.24
N THR A 896 37.79 -9.15 -65.87
CA THR A 896 37.91 -7.76 -65.34
C THR A 896 38.15 -6.68 -66.42
N ALA A 897 37.62 -5.44 -66.26
CA ALA A 897 38.05 -4.17 -66.90
C ALA A 897 37.16 -2.96 -66.44
N SER A 898 37.51 -1.65 -66.46
CA SER A 898 38.81 -0.92 -66.49
C SER A 898 38.64 0.63 -66.44
N THR A 899 39.41 1.36 -65.58
CA THR A 899 40.02 2.75 -65.72
C THR A 899 39.18 3.99 -66.19
N THR A 900 39.57 5.27 -65.99
CA THR A 900 40.83 5.97 -65.55
C THR A 900 40.68 6.63 -64.16
N GLY A 901 41.07 7.86 -63.74
CA GLY A 901 41.75 9.09 -64.27
C GLY A 901 41.18 10.36 -63.56
N ASP A 902 41.84 11.53 -63.39
CA ASP A 902 43.24 12.01 -63.49
C ASP A 902 43.44 13.26 -62.55
N ALA A 903 44.59 13.97 -62.49
CA ALA A 903 44.91 14.86 -61.34
C ALA A 903 45.67 16.25 -61.47
N PRO A 904 46.98 16.41 -61.15
CA PRO A 904 47.50 17.32 -60.07
C PRO A 904 48.53 18.40 -60.58
N PRO A 905 49.50 19.05 -59.83
CA PRO A 905 49.91 19.01 -58.40
C PRO A 905 50.09 20.34 -57.53
N PRO A 906 51.28 21.01 -57.26
CA PRO A 906 51.65 21.44 -55.87
C PRO A 906 52.34 22.87 -55.74
N PRO A 907 53.13 23.28 -54.68
CA PRO A 907 54.40 22.68 -54.15
C PRO A 907 54.80 22.81 -52.62
N ARG A 908 55.52 21.79 -52.07
CA ARG A 908 56.69 21.75 -51.11
C ARG A 908 56.88 22.73 -49.89
N PRO A 909 57.77 22.44 -48.87
CA PRO A 909 58.38 21.17 -48.38
C PRO A 909 58.56 21.00 -46.80
N THR A 910 58.95 19.80 -46.32
CA THR A 910 59.84 19.39 -45.15
C THR A 910 59.95 20.20 -43.82
N THR A 911 60.19 19.65 -42.60
CA THR A 911 60.85 18.38 -42.13
C THR A 911 60.60 18.04 -40.64
N ALA A 912 60.64 16.74 -40.26
CA ALA A 912 61.20 16.06 -39.03
C ALA A 912 61.00 16.62 -37.59
N THR A 913 61.03 15.85 -36.47
CA THR A 913 61.83 14.64 -36.14
C THR A 913 61.17 13.73 -35.07
N ALA A 914 61.52 12.43 -35.02
CA ALA A 914 61.17 11.46 -33.97
C ALA A 914 62.30 10.40 -33.78
N CYS A 915 62.29 9.57 -32.72
CA CYS A 915 63.22 8.42 -32.55
C CYS A 915 62.66 7.25 -31.69
N PRO A 916 63.20 6.00 -31.78
CA PRO A 916 62.53 4.74 -31.36
C PRO A 916 63.35 3.82 -30.38
N PRO A 917 62.89 2.59 -30.01
CA PRO A 917 63.40 1.79 -28.86
C PRO A 917 64.23 0.53 -29.20
N PRO A 918 64.78 -0.19 -28.18
CA PRO A 918 64.79 -1.67 -28.22
C PRO A 918 64.66 -2.48 -26.88
N TRP A 919 63.93 -3.61 -26.95
CA TRP A 919 64.23 -4.97 -26.40
C TRP A 919 63.98 -5.44 -24.91
N THR A 920 62.94 -6.29 -24.77
CA THR A 920 62.83 -7.65 -24.12
C THR A 920 63.09 -7.98 -22.61
N ILE A 921 62.00 -8.43 -21.96
CA ILE A 921 61.79 -9.67 -21.13
C ILE A 921 62.57 -9.88 -19.79
N ALA A 922 61.83 -9.88 -18.65
CA ALA A 922 61.65 -11.07 -17.75
C ALA A 922 60.72 -10.85 -16.52
N ALA A 923 59.83 -11.83 -16.28
CA ALA A 923 59.25 -12.32 -14.99
C ALA A 923 58.25 -11.52 -14.09
N THR A 924 57.22 -12.27 -13.65
CA THR A 924 56.35 -12.14 -12.44
C THR A 924 55.26 -11.05 -12.32
N THR A 925 54.17 -11.39 -11.61
CA THR A 925 52.85 -10.70 -11.57
C THR A 925 52.27 -10.58 -10.13
N PRO A 926 50.96 -10.30 -9.91
CA PRO A 926 50.40 -9.10 -9.22
C PRO A 926 50.15 -9.29 -7.69
N PRO A 927 49.58 -8.30 -6.94
CA PRO A 927 48.11 -8.27 -6.70
C PRO A 927 47.48 -6.82 -6.57
N PRO A 928 46.64 -6.40 -5.57
CA PRO A 928 45.27 -5.90 -5.85
C PRO A 928 44.92 -4.49 -5.26
N PRO A 929 43.68 -3.97 -5.42
CA PRO A 929 43.26 -2.64 -4.92
C PRO A 929 42.36 -2.65 -3.66
N THR A 930 42.57 -1.71 -2.72
CA THR A 930 41.65 -1.46 -1.57
C THR A 930 41.75 -0.05 -0.95
N THR A 931 40.59 0.57 -0.68
CA THR A 931 40.21 1.42 0.49
C THR A 931 41.06 2.61 0.97
N ALA A 932 40.38 3.72 1.29
CA ALA A 932 40.70 4.55 2.47
C ALA A 932 39.44 5.27 3.00
N ALA A 933 39.31 5.35 4.33
CA ALA A 933 38.35 6.20 5.06
C ALA A 933 39.12 7.05 6.09
N TRP A 934 38.56 8.16 6.56
CA TRP A 934 39.23 9.07 7.51
C TRP A 934 38.35 9.44 8.70
N SER A 935 39.02 9.62 9.85
CA SER A 935 38.50 10.13 11.12
C SER A 935 39.57 11.06 11.73
N PRO A 936 39.27 11.85 12.79
CA PRO A 936 40.31 12.58 13.51
C PRO A 936 40.46 12.22 15.01
N SER A 937 41.72 11.90 15.36
CA SER A 937 42.44 12.25 16.61
C SER A 937 41.98 11.75 18.00
N THR A 938 42.91 11.05 18.68
CA THR A 938 43.05 10.93 20.14
C THR A 938 44.19 11.81 20.67
N PRO A 939 44.34 11.95 21.99
CA PRO A 939 45.67 11.80 22.61
C PRO A 939 45.67 10.72 23.72
N ALA A 940 46.86 10.30 24.15
CA ALA A 940 47.05 9.11 25.00
C ALA A 940 47.77 9.41 26.32
N THR A 941 47.57 8.57 27.34
CA THR A 941 48.64 7.84 28.09
C THR A 941 48.07 6.99 29.25
N SER A 942 48.88 6.05 29.74
CA SER A 942 48.73 5.31 31.01
C SER A 942 50.14 5.03 31.56
N PRO A 943 50.33 4.62 32.83
CA PRO A 943 50.46 3.17 33.06
C PRO A 943 50.14 2.61 34.48
N THR A 944 49.65 1.37 34.49
CA THR A 944 49.92 0.26 35.45
C THR A 944 49.37 0.25 36.91
N PRO A 945 49.23 -0.96 37.55
CA PRO A 945 48.40 -1.23 38.74
C PRO A 945 49.22 -1.82 39.93
N PRO A 946 48.62 -2.51 40.95
CA PRO A 946 48.43 -3.99 40.84
C PRO A 946 47.27 -4.63 41.66
N GLY A 947 46.99 -5.94 41.43
CA GLY A 947 46.87 -6.89 42.57
C GLY A 947 45.56 -7.68 42.86
N CYS A 948 45.35 -8.81 42.15
CA CYS A 948 45.02 -10.16 42.69
C CYS A 948 43.79 -10.51 43.61
N CYS A 949 42.94 -11.42 43.08
CA CYS A 949 42.56 -12.74 43.64
C CYS A 949 41.57 -12.96 44.83
N ARG A 950 40.39 -13.54 44.47
CA ARG A 950 39.75 -14.81 44.96
C ARG A 950 39.19 -15.01 46.40
N GLN A 951 37.99 -15.62 46.42
CA GLN A 951 37.48 -16.74 47.29
C GLN A 951 36.83 -16.51 48.69
N SER A 952 35.49 -16.63 48.70
CA SER A 952 34.64 -17.52 49.55
C SER A 952 34.68 -17.52 51.10
N SER A 953 33.60 -16.96 51.70
CA SER A 953 32.72 -17.52 52.77
C SER A 953 33.22 -17.87 54.19
N VAL A 954 32.48 -17.44 55.25
CA VAL A 954 31.84 -18.25 56.34
C VAL A 954 31.51 -17.44 57.63
N CYS A 955 30.21 -17.42 58.04
CA CYS A 955 29.60 -17.26 59.40
C CYS A 955 30.01 -16.08 60.35
N THR A 956 29.35 -15.77 61.50
CA THR A 956 28.25 -16.43 62.27
C THR A 956 27.44 -15.43 63.13
N ALA A 957 26.12 -15.61 63.31
CA ALA A 957 25.34 -15.36 64.54
C ALA A 957 23.86 -15.84 64.38
N GLY A 958 23.18 -16.23 65.46
CA GLY A 958 21.78 -16.71 65.49
C GLY A 958 20.89 -15.93 66.48
N PRO A 959 19.75 -16.47 67.01
CA PRO A 959 19.44 -17.90 67.15
C PRO A 959 17.97 -18.39 66.95
N THR A 960 17.81 -19.72 67.11
CA THR A 960 16.69 -20.50 67.71
C THR A 960 15.57 -21.20 66.91
N THR A 961 15.38 -22.47 67.31
CA THR A 961 14.25 -23.42 67.12
C THR A 961 14.03 -24.12 65.76
N ALA A 962 13.71 -25.42 65.83
CA ALA A 962 13.70 -26.40 64.74
C ALA A 962 12.83 -27.65 65.14
N PRO A 963 12.86 -28.85 64.50
CA PRO A 963 11.72 -29.42 63.76
C PRO A 963 11.26 -30.79 64.35
N PRO A 964 10.74 -31.82 63.60
CA PRO A 964 11.59 -32.63 62.69
C PRO A 964 10.94 -33.44 61.51
N HIS A 965 11.81 -34.09 60.71
CA HIS A 965 11.67 -35.32 59.86
C HIS A 965 10.86 -35.38 58.52
N GLN A 966 11.62 -35.28 57.39
CA GLN A 966 12.00 -36.37 56.43
C GLN A 966 10.95 -37.28 55.71
N PRO A 967 11.31 -37.98 54.59
CA PRO A 967 12.23 -37.67 53.47
C PRO A 967 11.61 -38.05 52.06
N PRO A 968 12.31 -37.94 50.90
CA PRO A 968 11.66 -37.96 49.57
C PRO A 968 11.80 -39.27 48.77
N ARG A 969 11.09 -39.37 47.63
CA ARG A 969 11.44 -40.27 46.50
C ARG A 969 11.05 -39.72 45.13
N THR A 970 11.93 -40.00 44.18
CA THR A 970 11.88 -39.72 42.73
C THR A 970 10.59 -40.16 42.02
N ARG A 971 10.05 -39.29 41.16
CA ARG A 971 10.13 -39.54 39.70
C ARG A 971 10.11 -38.24 38.91
#